data_AF-A0A2V8AWQ0-F1
#
_entry.id   AF-A0A2V8AWQ0-F1
#
_cell.length_a   1.000
_cell.length_b   1.000
_cell.length_c   1.000
_cell.angle_alpha   90.00
_cell.angle_beta   90.00
_cell.angle_gamma   90.00
#
_symmetry.space_group_name_H-M   'P 1'
#
loop_
_entity.id
_entity.type
_entity.pdbx_description
1 polymer ?
#
loop_
_entity_poly.entity_id
_entity_poly.type
_entity_poly.pdbx_seq_one_letter_code
_entity_poly.pdbx_strand_id
1 'polypeptide(L)'
;MLSVVGLAFAGVALNAATVTFARDIAPIVFEHCASCHRPGQAAPFSLLTYDDVRRRAHLIAAMTKSRSMPPWKPEPGYGEFAGERRLSDRQVELIQQWVELGTPEGDANDLPPAPRWAGDWQLGKPDLIVSMPEPYLLGSDGPDVFRTFVIPIEMPTGRYVKGLEFHPGVPRAVHHANVKIDRTRSSRRLDDDDPGPGFEGGGGRGALFPDGHFLGWTPGQAPHMLDDTAWRLEAGSDLVVEVHMMPTGKPERVQVRVGLFFTDEPPLRVPYMVRLGRQSIDIPAGTRDYSVTDSYVLPVDVEVLSVQPHAHNLAREMKGFARLPDGTTTPLIYIRDWDFRWQDVYRFRRPISLPRGTTLTMQYTYDNTADNIRNPNRPPKRVTFGQTTASEMGDLWLQLAARTSSDRAALDVDYAPKMLQEDIAGDEKALEINPNAARLHADLAFCYLAAGRTADAIVQLEDAVRLEPSSAHAQYDLGTTLLKEKRLDDAAEHFNRAIRLKPDFSEAYNNRGAVQVLQGRTDEAIASYTEAVRLNTANVEARDNLASALATRASLLAQRDRIDEAIAHYRRALQLNADLPAALVDLAWILATSERHDVRAPDEAVRLAEHAAQMTKQQDALVLDTLAVAYFSANRLDRAISTAQAALDLASTTGRDDLAADIRRRLESFKRERR
;
A
#
# COMPACT_ATOMS: atom_id res chain seq x y z
N MET A 1 -57.05 54.42 -64.28
CA MET A 1 -57.32 54.32 -62.83
C MET A 1 -57.26 52.86 -62.44
N LEU A 2 -56.12 52.38 -61.94
CA LEU A 2 -55.99 51.05 -61.33
C LEU A 2 -55.61 51.25 -59.86
N SER A 3 -56.50 50.83 -58.97
CA SER A 3 -56.27 50.80 -57.53
C SER A 3 -55.42 49.58 -57.19
N VAL A 4 -54.23 49.80 -56.64
CA VAL A 4 -53.39 48.75 -56.05
C VAL A 4 -53.62 48.75 -54.55
N VAL A 5 -54.13 47.62 -54.05
CA VAL A 5 -54.28 47.29 -52.64
C VAL A 5 -52.89 46.97 -52.07
N GLY A 6 -52.45 47.74 -51.07
CA GLY A 6 -51.25 47.42 -50.29
C GLY A 6 -51.58 46.42 -49.19
N LEU A 7 -51.07 45.19 -49.30
CA LEU A 7 -50.96 44.26 -48.18
C LEU A 7 -49.66 44.57 -47.41
N ALA A 8 -49.80 45.00 -46.16
CA ALA A 8 -48.70 45.05 -45.20
C ALA A 8 -48.45 43.63 -44.64
N PHE A 9 -47.30 43.04 -44.96
CA PHE A 9 -46.79 41.88 -44.24
C PHE A 9 -46.20 42.35 -42.91
N ALA A 10 -46.92 42.08 -41.81
CA ALA A 10 -46.34 42.12 -40.47
C ALA A 10 -45.30 40.99 -40.37
N GLY A 11 -44.01 41.35 -40.41
CA GLY A 11 -42.94 40.45 -40.06
C GLY A 11 -43.07 40.06 -38.60
N VAL A 12 -43.51 38.84 -38.32
CA VAL A 12 -43.29 38.20 -37.02
C VAL A 12 -41.79 37.95 -36.92
N ALA A 13 -41.08 38.88 -36.28
CA ALA A 13 -39.76 38.59 -35.75
C ALA A 13 -39.94 37.46 -34.72
N LEU A 14 -39.57 36.24 -35.10
CA LEU A 14 -39.32 35.19 -34.12
C LEU A 14 -38.26 35.73 -33.17
N ASN A 15 -38.70 36.06 -31.96
CA ASN A 15 -37.84 36.49 -30.87
C ASN A 15 -36.92 35.30 -30.55
N ALA A 16 -35.71 35.28 -31.10
CA ALA A 16 -34.71 34.31 -30.71
C ALA A 16 -34.52 34.46 -29.20
N ALA A 17 -34.84 33.43 -28.42
CA ALA A 17 -34.77 33.47 -26.97
C ALA A 17 -33.37 33.94 -26.55
N THR A 18 -33.29 35.10 -25.90
CA THR A 18 -32.04 35.74 -25.51
C THR A 18 -31.35 34.88 -24.46
N VAL A 19 -30.06 34.58 -24.62
CA VAL A 19 -29.27 33.82 -23.63
C VAL A 19 -29.21 34.59 -22.32
N THR A 20 -29.49 33.96 -21.18
CA THR A 20 -29.52 34.59 -19.85
C THR A 20 -28.71 33.79 -18.82
N PHE A 21 -28.31 34.44 -17.72
CA PHE A 21 -27.62 33.76 -16.65
C PHE A 21 -28.49 32.68 -16.02
N ALA A 22 -29.68 33.04 -15.55
CA ALA A 22 -30.57 32.17 -14.80
C ALA A 22 -30.87 30.86 -15.54
N ARG A 23 -31.29 30.95 -16.81
CA ARG A 23 -31.70 29.79 -17.60
C ARG A 23 -30.52 29.04 -18.22
N ASP A 24 -29.53 29.75 -18.76
CA ASP A 24 -28.57 29.16 -19.70
C ASP A 24 -27.15 29.02 -19.11
N ILE A 25 -26.70 29.94 -18.24
CA ILE A 25 -25.32 29.95 -17.74
C ILE A 25 -25.18 29.37 -16.33
N ALA A 26 -26.13 29.64 -15.44
CA ALA A 26 -26.13 29.13 -14.08
C ALA A 26 -26.07 27.59 -14.04
N PRO A 27 -26.85 26.82 -14.85
CA PRO A 27 -26.69 25.37 -14.91
C PRO A 27 -25.27 24.94 -15.27
N ILE A 28 -24.66 25.58 -16.29
CA ILE A 28 -23.31 25.26 -16.75
C ILE A 28 -22.28 25.53 -15.65
N VAL A 29 -22.34 26.70 -15.02
CA VAL A 29 -21.39 27.11 -13.97
C VAL A 29 -21.55 26.25 -12.72
N PHE A 30 -22.78 25.96 -12.31
CA PHE A 30 -23.07 25.17 -11.12
C PHE A 30 -22.65 23.71 -11.27
N GLU A 31 -22.82 23.15 -12.45
CA GLU A 31 -22.43 21.77 -12.75
C GLU A 31 -20.91 21.62 -12.92
N HIS A 32 -20.27 22.50 -13.68
CA HIS A 32 -18.89 22.27 -14.13
C HIS A 32 -17.82 23.10 -13.40
N CYS A 33 -18.19 24.16 -12.67
CA CYS A 33 -17.23 25.08 -12.06
C CYS A 33 -17.37 25.23 -10.54
N ALA A 34 -18.60 25.14 -10.01
CA ALA A 34 -18.89 25.52 -8.62
C ALA A 34 -18.25 24.60 -7.56
N SER A 35 -17.90 23.36 -7.90
CA SER A 35 -17.20 22.44 -6.97
C SER A 35 -15.88 23.02 -6.47
N CYS A 36 -15.09 23.62 -7.37
CA CYS A 36 -13.84 24.30 -7.04
C CYS A 36 -14.05 25.78 -6.68
N HIS A 37 -15.00 26.44 -7.36
CA HIS A 37 -15.30 27.86 -7.21
C HIS A 37 -16.36 28.13 -6.14
N ARG A 38 -16.04 27.75 -4.90
CA ARG A 38 -16.83 28.02 -3.71
C ARG A 38 -15.93 28.44 -2.54
N PRO A 39 -16.47 29.10 -1.50
CA PRO A 39 -15.69 29.50 -0.33
C PRO A 39 -14.90 28.33 0.28
N GLY A 40 -13.63 28.58 0.64
CA GLY A 40 -12.77 27.60 1.30
C GLY A 40 -12.19 26.50 0.42
N GLN A 41 -12.43 26.51 -0.89
CA GLN A 41 -11.88 25.52 -1.83
C GLN A 41 -10.69 26.05 -2.64
N ALA A 42 -10.17 25.22 -3.55
CA ALA A 42 -8.95 25.48 -4.29
C ALA A 42 -8.99 26.75 -5.15
N ALA A 43 -10.14 27.11 -5.71
CA ALA A 43 -10.22 28.30 -6.55
C ALA A 43 -10.19 29.60 -5.73
N PRO A 44 -9.57 30.68 -6.25
CA PRO A 44 -9.39 31.92 -5.49
C PRO A 44 -10.68 32.73 -5.28
N PHE A 45 -11.80 32.35 -5.91
CA PHE A 45 -13.07 33.05 -5.84
C PHE A 45 -14.28 32.12 -6.03
N SER A 46 -15.43 32.58 -5.53
CA SER A 46 -16.75 31.94 -5.70
C SER A 46 -17.34 32.19 -7.09
N LEU A 47 -18.16 31.25 -7.57
CA LEU A 47 -19.03 31.35 -8.76
C LEU A 47 -20.48 30.92 -8.45
N LEU A 48 -20.92 31.09 -7.19
CA LEU A 48 -22.24 30.61 -6.73
C LEU A 48 -23.40 31.59 -6.97
N THR A 49 -23.13 32.82 -7.41
CA THR A 49 -24.13 33.87 -7.60
C THR A 49 -23.96 34.56 -8.96
N TYR A 50 -25.02 35.22 -9.45
CA TYR A 50 -24.95 36.02 -10.68
C TYR A 50 -23.79 37.04 -10.63
N ASP A 51 -23.69 37.81 -9.54
CA ASP A 51 -22.64 38.83 -9.38
C ASP A 51 -21.23 38.23 -9.39
N ASP A 52 -21.06 37.04 -8.82
CA ASP A 52 -19.77 36.34 -8.85
C ASP A 52 -19.32 35.99 -10.26
N VAL A 53 -20.25 35.49 -11.08
CA VAL A 53 -20.00 35.08 -12.46
C VAL A 53 -19.86 36.30 -13.37
N ARG A 54 -20.78 37.27 -13.25
CA ARG A 54 -20.79 38.51 -14.04
C ARG A 54 -19.49 39.30 -13.92
N ARG A 55 -18.99 39.50 -12.69
CA ARG A 55 -17.73 40.24 -12.45
C ARG A 55 -16.52 39.63 -13.16
N ARG A 56 -16.61 38.36 -13.56
CA ARG A 56 -15.52 37.58 -14.18
C ARG A 56 -15.90 37.07 -15.56
N ALA A 57 -16.98 37.57 -16.16
CA ALA A 57 -17.58 36.98 -17.34
C ALA A 57 -16.59 36.90 -18.52
N HIS A 58 -15.82 37.96 -18.78
CA HIS A 58 -14.79 37.95 -19.83
C HIS A 58 -13.65 36.95 -19.55
N LEU A 59 -13.23 36.79 -18.29
CA LEU A 59 -12.23 35.80 -17.92
C LEU A 59 -12.76 34.38 -18.11
N ILE A 60 -13.99 34.11 -17.66
CA ILE A 60 -14.67 32.82 -17.82
C ILE A 60 -14.81 32.50 -19.31
N ALA A 61 -15.26 33.46 -20.12
CA ALA A 61 -15.36 33.30 -21.58
C ALA A 61 -14.01 33.00 -22.22
N ALA A 62 -12.93 33.70 -21.83
CA ALA A 62 -11.59 33.45 -22.35
C ALA A 62 -11.09 32.04 -21.99
N MET A 63 -11.20 31.64 -20.71
CA MET A 63 -10.70 30.34 -20.23
C MET A 63 -11.50 29.15 -20.78
N THR A 64 -12.81 29.31 -20.97
CA THR A 64 -13.66 28.27 -21.57
C THR A 64 -13.43 28.14 -23.07
N LYS A 65 -13.24 29.28 -23.77
CA LYS A 65 -12.88 29.29 -25.20
C LYS A 65 -11.54 28.63 -25.50
N SER A 66 -10.54 28.85 -24.64
CA SER A 66 -9.24 28.17 -24.75
C SER A 66 -9.24 26.74 -24.23
N ARG A 67 -10.38 26.24 -23.72
CA ARG A 67 -10.52 24.93 -23.04
C ARG A 67 -9.52 24.72 -21.90
N SER A 68 -9.07 25.82 -21.29
CA SER A 68 -8.19 25.77 -20.12
C SER A 68 -8.98 25.52 -18.84
N MET A 69 -10.26 25.93 -18.80
CA MET A 69 -11.19 25.65 -17.72
C MET A 69 -12.56 25.23 -18.28
N PRO A 70 -13.31 24.38 -17.56
CA PRO A 70 -12.84 23.55 -16.45
C PRO A 70 -11.79 22.53 -16.93
N PRO A 71 -10.85 22.14 -16.07
CA PRO A 71 -9.77 21.25 -16.46
C PRO A 71 -10.30 19.83 -16.63
N TRP A 72 -10.32 19.34 -17.87
CA TRP A 72 -10.65 17.96 -18.21
C TRP A 72 -9.88 17.53 -19.46
N LYS A 73 -8.89 16.66 -19.27
CA LYS A 73 -7.88 16.33 -20.29
C LYS A 73 -8.27 15.19 -21.25
N PRO A 74 -9.05 14.17 -20.86
CA PRO A 74 -9.46 13.14 -21.79
C PRO A 74 -10.26 13.70 -22.96
N GLU A 75 -10.00 13.17 -24.16
CA GLU A 75 -10.74 13.45 -25.37
C GLU A 75 -12.06 12.67 -25.41
N PRO A 76 -13.15 13.28 -25.92
CA PRO A 76 -14.44 12.60 -26.04
C PRO A 76 -14.32 11.41 -26.99
N GLY A 77 -15.00 10.30 -26.67
CA GLY A 77 -15.00 9.07 -27.47
C GLY A 77 -13.84 8.11 -27.18
N TYR A 78 -12.94 8.45 -26.26
CA TYR A 78 -11.81 7.60 -25.84
C TYR A 78 -11.95 7.20 -24.37
N GLY A 79 -13.10 6.62 -24.03
CA GLY A 79 -13.49 6.29 -22.67
C GLY A 79 -14.64 7.18 -22.19
N GLU A 80 -15.63 6.57 -21.54
CA GLU A 80 -16.73 7.29 -20.90
C GLU A 80 -16.52 7.31 -19.39
N PHE A 81 -16.19 8.49 -18.85
CA PHE A 81 -15.77 8.62 -17.45
C PHE A 81 -16.86 9.28 -16.59
N ALA A 82 -16.96 8.85 -15.34
CA ALA A 82 -17.82 9.48 -14.36
C ALA A 82 -17.23 10.84 -13.95
N GLY A 83 -18.10 11.81 -13.69
CA GLY A 83 -17.67 13.15 -13.29
C GLY A 83 -17.01 13.96 -14.40
N GLU A 84 -17.32 13.69 -15.67
CA GLU A 84 -16.83 14.48 -16.80
C GLU A 84 -17.20 15.96 -16.64
N ARG A 85 -16.17 16.82 -16.60
CA ARG A 85 -16.32 18.27 -16.42
C ARG A 85 -16.25 19.05 -17.74
N ARG A 86 -15.91 18.39 -18.86
CA ARG A 86 -15.71 19.06 -20.15
C ARG A 86 -16.98 19.79 -20.59
N LEU A 87 -16.82 21.04 -20.99
CA LEU A 87 -17.89 21.79 -21.66
C LEU A 87 -18.02 21.33 -23.11
N SER A 88 -19.27 21.09 -23.53
CA SER A 88 -19.63 20.92 -24.93
C SER A 88 -19.39 22.20 -25.72
N ASP A 89 -19.19 22.10 -27.04
CA ASP A 89 -19.04 23.28 -27.90
C ASP A 89 -20.21 24.25 -27.74
N ARG A 90 -21.43 23.70 -27.61
CA ARG A 90 -22.65 24.50 -27.39
C ARG A 90 -22.62 25.25 -26.06
N GLN A 91 -22.18 24.62 -24.98
CA GLN A 91 -22.06 25.30 -23.68
C GLN A 91 -21.01 26.43 -23.73
N VAL A 92 -19.89 26.22 -24.42
CA VAL A 92 -18.89 27.28 -24.63
C VAL A 92 -19.48 28.42 -25.43
N GLU A 93 -20.20 28.15 -26.52
CA GLU A 93 -20.90 29.15 -27.33
C GLU A 93 -21.90 29.97 -26.50
N LEU A 94 -22.71 29.33 -25.65
CA LEU A 94 -23.67 30.00 -24.79
C LEU A 94 -22.96 31.00 -23.84
N ILE A 95 -21.83 30.60 -23.25
CA ILE A 95 -21.03 31.49 -22.41
C ILE A 95 -20.52 32.69 -23.22
N GLN A 96 -20.01 32.48 -24.44
CA GLN A 96 -19.55 33.59 -25.29
C GLN A 96 -20.70 34.55 -25.62
N GLN A 97 -21.84 34.02 -26.06
CA GLN A 97 -23.02 34.80 -26.43
C GLN A 97 -23.55 35.60 -25.25
N TRP A 98 -23.60 35.01 -24.05
CA TRP A 98 -24.02 35.71 -22.84
C TRP A 98 -23.12 36.91 -22.51
N VAL A 99 -21.80 36.77 -22.70
CA VAL A 99 -20.85 37.88 -22.51
C VAL A 99 -21.02 38.96 -23.58
N GLU A 100 -21.20 38.58 -24.85
CA GLU A 100 -21.44 39.50 -25.96
C GLU A 100 -22.74 40.32 -25.78
N LEU A 101 -23.76 39.70 -25.18
CA LEU A 101 -25.04 40.35 -24.85
C LEU A 101 -25.01 41.25 -23.60
N GLY A 102 -23.84 41.43 -22.97
CA GLY A 102 -23.71 42.28 -21.79
C GLY A 102 -24.17 41.61 -20.49
N THR A 103 -24.09 40.28 -20.41
CA THR A 103 -24.35 39.46 -19.19
C THR A 103 -25.77 39.57 -18.62
N PRO A 104 -26.85 39.43 -19.42
CA PRO A 104 -28.23 39.51 -18.91
C PRO A 104 -28.50 38.46 -17.83
N GLU A 105 -29.08 38.87 -16.69
CA GLU A 105 -29.37 37.97 -15.56
C GLU A 105 -30.50 36.98 -15.87
N GLY A 106 -31.59 37.45 -16.49
CA GLY A 106 -32.77 36.64 -16.80
C GLY A 106 -33.82 36.65 -15.69
N ASP A 107 -34.85 35.80 -15.83
CA ASP A 107 -35.90 35.65 -14.82
C ASP A 107 -35.38 34.84 -13.62
N ALA A 108 -35.61 35.34 -12.40
CA ALA A 108 -35.23 34.63 -11.18
C ALA A 108 -35.92 33.27 -11.02
N ASN A 109 -37.07 33.05 -11.65
CA ASN A 109 -37.78 31.76 -11.65
C ASN A 109 -37.07 30.69 -12.50
N ASP A 110 -36.25 31.10 -13.47
CA ASP A 110 -35.44 30.19 -14.28
C ASP A 110 -34.12 29.80 -13.59
N LEU A 111 -33.75 30.49 -12.49
CA LEU A 111 -32.47 30.29 -11.82
C LEU A 111 -32.51 28.96 -11.03
N PRO A 112 -31.67 27.97 -11.38
CA PRO A 112 -31.57 26.75 -10.58
C PRO A 112 -31.05 27.07 -9.17
N PRO A 113 -31.41 26.26 -8.16
CA PRO A 113 -30.84 26.42 -6.83
C PRO A 113 -29.32 26.26 -6.89
N ALA A 114 -28.60 27.20 -6.27
CA ALA A 114 -27.15 27.07 -6.14
C ALA A 114 -26.78 25.77 -5.41
N PRO A 115 -25.73 25.05 -5.86
CA PRO A 115 -25.29 23.83 -5.19
C PRO A 115 -24.99 24.05 -3.72
N ARG A 116 -25.36 23.07 -2.90
CA ARG A 116 -25.09 23.06 -1.46
C ARG A 116 -24.29 21.82 -1.12
N TRP A 117 -23.33 21.97 -0.21
CA TRP A 117 -22.49 20.88 0.28
C TRP A 117 -22.72 20.71 1.78
N ALA A 118 -22.73 19.47 2.24
CA ALA A 118 -23.00 19.11 3.62
C ALA A 118 -21.78 19.38 4.52
N GLY A 119 -21.52 20.65 4.83
CA GLY A 119 -20.36 21.05 5.64
C GLY A 119 -19.03 20.85 4.92
N ASP A 120 -17.99 20.52 5.67
CA ASP A 120 -16.62 20.35 5.17
C ASP A 120 -16.41 19.08 4.33
N TRP A 121 -17.33 18.11 4.38
CA TRP A 121 -17.19 16.77 3.79
C TRP A 121 -18.26 16.51 2.73
N GLN A 122 -17.84 16.28 1.49
CA GLN A 122 -18.74 16.09 0.35
C GLN A 122 -19.48 14.77 0.39
N LEU A 123 -18.89 13.72 0.97
CA LEU A 123 -19.53 12.41 1.12
C LEU A 123 -20.50 12.32 2.32
N GLY A 124 -20.71 13.42 3.05
CA GLY A 124 -21.44 13.45 4.32
C GLY A 124 -20.51 13.30 5.52
N LYS A 125 -21.07 13.09 6.72
CA LYS A 125 -20.27 12.99 7.96
C LYS A 125 -19.44 11.69 7.96
N PRO A 126 -18.09 11.75 8.06
CA PRO A 126 -17.26 10.56 8.18
C PRO A 126 -17.52 9.79 9.48
N ASP A 127 -17.32 8.48 9.45
CA ASP A 127 -17.38 7.61 10.63
C ASP A 127 -16.15 7.80 11.53
N LEU A 128 -15.00 8.07 10.91
CA LEU A 128 -13.75 8.40 11.60
C LEU A 128 -13.04 9.54 10.86
N ILE A 129 -12.56 10.53 11.60
CA ILE A 129 -11.67 11.58 11.08
C ILE A 129 -10.33 11.39 11.76
N VAL A 130 -9.28 11.16 10.97
CA VAL A 130 -7.90 11.15 11.43
C VAL A 130 -7.19 12.40 10.94
N SER A 131 -6.23 12.90 11.72
CA SER A 131 -5.53 14.15 11.45
C SER A 131 -4.06 14.00 11.81
N MET A 132 -3.19 14.75 11.13
CA MET A 132 -1.77 14.82 11.49
C MET A 132 -1.61 15.11 13.00
N PRO A 133 -0.74 14.38 13.72
CA PRO A 133 -0.51 14.60 15.15
C PRO A 133 -0.07 16.03 15.46
N GLU A 134 0.78 16.57 14.59
CA GLU A 134 1.27 17.93 14.65
C GLU A 134 1.32 18.57 13.25
N PRO A 135 1.18 19.90 13.15
CA PRO A 135 1.16 20.56 11.86
C PRO A 135 2.57 20.81 11.31
N TYR A 136 2.67 20.73 9.99
CA TYR A 136 3.88 21.07 9.26
C TYR A 136 3.89 22.55 8.87
N LEU A 137 5.02 23.24 9.10
CA LEU A 137 5.18 24.64 8.71
C LEU A 137 5.83 24.72 7.33
N LEU A 138 5.02 25.01 6.31
CA LEU A 138 5.51 25.27 4.96
C LEU A 138 6.07 26.69 4.88
N GLY A 139 7.27 26.83 4.32
CA GLY A 139 7.91 28.12 4.07
C GLY A 139 7.11 29.03 3.13
N SER A 140 7.39 30.33 3.18
CA SER A 140 6.76 31.33 2.30
C SER A 140 7.18 31.24 0.84
N ASP A 141 8.38 30.75 0.61
CA ASP A 141 9.12 30.74 -0.64
C ASP A 141 10.02 29.50 -0.72
N GLY A 142 10.67 29.30 -1.86
CA GLY A 142 11.52 28.15 -2.12
C GLY A 142 10.95 27.19 -3.16
N PRO A 143 11.61 26.03 -3.37
CA PRO A 143 11.12 24.99 -4.26
C PRO A 143 9.86 24.31 -3.69
N ASP A 144 9.19 23.54 -4.54
CA ASP A 144 8.11 22.65 -4.10
C ASP A 144 8.63 21.63 -3.07
N VAL A 145 7.79 21.29 -2.10
CA VAL A 145 8.10 20.38 -0.99
C VAL A 145 7.29 19.10 -1.13
N PHE A 146 7.99 17.97 -1.17
CA PHE A 146 7.38 16.63 -1.07
C PHE A 146 7.60 16.11 0.34
N ARG A 147 6.53 15.95 1.11
CA ARG A 147 6.59 15.49 2.50
C ARG A 147 5.59 14.39 2.74
N THR A 148 6.00 13.34 3.43
CA THR A 148 5.15 12.22 3.80
C THR A 148 4.86 12.23 5.28
N PHE A 149 3.58 12.25 5.66
CA PHE A 149 3.13 12.30 7.05
C PHE A 149 2.56 10.95 7.48
N VAL A 150 2.91 10.49 8.67
CA VAL A 150 2.33 9.29 9.26
C VAL A 150 1.23 9.68 10.23
N ILE A 151 0.03 9.16 9.99
CA ILE A 151 -1.16 9.45 10.79
C ILE A 151 -1.62 8.14 11.44
N PRO A 152 -1.35 7.96 12.74
CA PRO A 152 -1.86 6.83 13.51
C PRO A 152 -3.37 6.68 13.43
N ILE A 153 -3.85 5.45 13.24
CA ILE A 153 -5.28 5.13 13.31
C ILE A 153 -5.54 4.34 14.59
N GLU A 154 -6.23 4.99 15.54
CA GLU A 154 -6.66 4.36 16.78
C GLU A 154 -8.02 3.70 16.56
N MET A 155 -8.00 2.40 16.25
CA MET A 155 -9.20 1.61 16.05
C MET A 155 -9.07 0.24 16.74
N PRO A 156 -10.03 -0.14 17.60
CA PRO A 156 -9.91 -1.38 18.39
C PRO A 156 -10.08 -2.66 17.58
N THR A 157 -10.76 -2.61 16.43
CA THR A 157 -11.01 -3.75 15.54
C THR A 157 -10.99 -3.32 14.09
N GLY A 158 -10.53 -4.18 13.18
CA GLY A 158 -10.49 -3.87 11.75
C GLY A 158 -11.89 -3.63 11.15
N ARG A 159 -11.99 -2.72 10.18
CA ARG A 159 -13.24 -2.33 9.50
C ARG A 159 -13.05 -2.32 7.98
N TYR A 160 -14.14 -2.44 7.22
CA TYR A 160 -14.11 -2.23 5.78
C TYR A 160 -14.36 -0.75 5.47
N VAL A 161 -13.48 -0.15 4.68
CA VAL A 161 -13.58 1.23 4.22
C VAL A 161 -14.30 1.24 2.89
N LYS A 162 -15.46 1.90 2.84
CA LYS A 162 -16.25 2.14 1.63
C LYS A 162 -16.09 3.57 1.11
N GLY A 163 -15.33 4.43 1.76
CA GLY A 163 -15.12 5.79 1.28
C GLY A 163 -13.97 6.46 2.02
N LEU A 164 -13.25 7.30 1.28
CA LEU A 164 -12.18 8.12 1.81
C LEU A 164 -12.31 9.52 1.21
N GLU A 165 -12.27 10.53 2.07
CA GLU A 165 -12.20 11.93 1.66
C GLU A 165 -10.95 12.57 2.28
N PHE A 166 -10.16 13.22 1.44
CA PHE A 166 -8.93 13.90 1.86
C PHE A 166 -9.17 15.40 1.99
N HIS A 167 -8.68 15.98 3.08
CA HIS A 167 -8.77 17.40 3.35
C HIS A 167 -7.36 17.99 3.58
N PRO A 168 -6.82 18.80 2.65
CA PRO A 168 -5.44 19.31 2.72
C PRO A 168 -5.19 20.29 3.87
N GLY A 169 -6.25 20.86 4.45
CA GLY A 169 -6.16 21.93 5.45
C GLY A 169 -5.88 23.29 4.82
N VAL A 170 -4.87 23.37 3.94
CA VAL A 170 -4.53 24.56 3.15
C VAL A 170 -4.63 24.23 1.65
N PRO A 171 -5.84 24.25 1.05
CA PRO A 171 -6.04 23.78 -0.34
C PRO A 171 -5.22 24.50 -1.41
N ARG A 172 -4.78 25.74 -1.15
CA ARG A 172 -3.96 26.52 -2.09
C ARG A 172 -2.48 26.13 -2.08
N ALA A 173 -2.01 25.49 -1.01
CA ALA A 173 -0.63 25.07 -0.87
C ALA A 173 -0.42 23.63 -1.35
N VAL A 174 -1.46 22.79 -1.44
CA VAL A 174 -1.33 21.37 -1.80
C VAL A 174 -1.66 21.16 -3.28
N HIS A 175 -0.68 20.68 -4.05
CA HIS A 175 -0.85 20.36 -5.46
C HIS A 175 -1.49 18.98 -5.66
N HIS A 176 -1.05 17.97 -4.91
CA HIS A 176 -1.68 16.65 -4.82
C HIS A 176 -1.30 15.93 -3.53
N ALA A 177 -2.01 14.84 -3.22
CA ALA A 177 -1.63 13.93 -2.15
C ALA A 177 -1.92 12.48 -2.53
N ASN A 178 -1.13 11.55 -1.99
CA ASN A 178 -1.36 10.11 -2.07
C ASN A 178 -1.49 9.55 -0.65
N VAL A 179 -2.52 8.74 -0.41
CA VAL A 179 -2.77 8.11 0.89
C VAL A 179 -2.52 6.61 0.78
N LYS A 180 -1.51 6.13 1.50
CA LYS A 180 -1.15 4.71 1.60
C LYS A 180 -1.47 4.18 2.99
N ILE A 181 -1.52 2.87 3.15
CA ILE A 181 -1.70 2.19 4.43
C ILE A 181 -0.42 1.47 4.79
N ASP A 182 0.10 1.70 6.00
CA ASP A 182 1.19 0.91 6.56
C ASP A 182 0.66 0.02 7.69
N ARG A 183 0.74 -1.29 7.48
CA ARG A 183 0.31 -2.33 8.46
C ARG A 183 1.44 -2.77 9.38
N THR A 184 2.68 -2.44 9.02
CA THR A 184 3.91 -2.87 9.71
C THR A 184 4.43 -1.81 10.68
N ARG A 185 3.91 -0.58 10.58
CA ARG A 185 4.39 0.63 11.28
C ARG A 185 5.82 1.03 10.91
N SER A 186 6.34 0.53 9.79
CA SER A 186 7.66 0.90 9.28
C SER A 186 7.81 2.40 9.03
N SER A 187 6.73 3.05 8.61
CA SER A 187 6.72 4.47 8.26
C SER A 187 6.80 5.36 9.49
N ARG A 188 6.22 4.95 10.64
CA ARG A 188 6.44 5.67 11.91
C ARG A 188 7.92 5.72 12.26
N ARG A 189 8.67 4.67 11.95
CA ARG A 189 10.11 4.62 12.21
C ARG A 189 10.87 5.67 11.40
N LEU A 190 10.45 5.89 10.15
CA LEU A 190 11.03 6.93 9.29
C LEU A 190 10.64 8.33 9.77
N ASP A 191 9.43 8.50 10.26
CA ASP A 191 8.94 9.75 10.87
C ASP A 191 9.72 10.07 12.16
N ASP A 192 9.88 9.08 13.06
CA ASP A 192 10.62 9.22 14.33
C ASP A 192 12.12 9.54 14.13
N ASP A 193 12.72 9.09 13.02
CA ASP A 193 14.13 9.35 12.68
C ASP A 193 14.31 10.75 12.04
N ASP A 194 13.24 11.43 11.62
CA ASP A 194 13.28 12.78 11.03
C ASP A 194 13.11 13.86 12.13
N PRO A 195 13.88 14.98 12.07
CA PRO A 195 13.79 16.04 13.07
C PRO A 195 12.47 16.85 13.08
N GLY A 196 11.59 16.69 12.09
CA GLY A 196 10.31 17.40 12.02
C GLY A 196 9.16 16.51 11.53
N PRO A 197 7.91 17.04 11.51
CA PRO A 197 6.74 16.24 11.16
C PRO A 197 6.86 15.59 9.79
N GLY A 198 6.67 14.27 9.71
CA GLY A 198 6.80 13.49 8.50
C GLY A 198 8.25 13.19 8.12
N PHE A 199 8.45 12.69 6.90
CA PHE A 199 9.78 12.45 6.31
C PHE A 199 9.77 12.75 4.81
N GLU A 200 10.93 12.91 4.17
CA GLU A 200 11.03 13.09 2.71
C GLU A 200 10.87 11.76 1.93
N GLY A 201 10.29 11.81 0.74
CA GLY A 201 10.10 10.66 -0.17
C GLY A 201 8.77 9.92 -0.02
N GLY A 202 8.42 9.07 -0.99
CA GLY A 202 7.05 8.56 -1.21
C GLY A 202 6.51 7.45 -0.30
N GLY A 203 6.86 7.49 0.99
CA GLY A 203 6.43 6.50 2.00
C GLY A 203 7.45 5.39 2.27
N GLY A 204 7.38 4.78 3.45
CA GLY A 204 8.24 3.66 3.83
C GLY A 204 7.82 2.36 3.13
N ARG A 205 8.69 1.34 3.16
CA ARG A 205 8.47 0.05 2.48
C ARG A 205 7.15 -0.66 2.84
N GLY A 206 6.62 -0.42 4.04
CA GLY A 206 5.33 -0.96 4.49
C GLY A 206 4.12 -0.18 4.00
N ALA A 207 4.29 1.01 3.43
CA ALA A 207 3.20 1.89 2.98
C ALA A 207 2.76 1.54 1.56
N LEU A 208 1.59 0.92 1.43
CA LEU A 208 1.05 0.47 0.15
C LEU A 208 -0.36 1.03 -0.09
N PHE A 209 -0.73 1.18 -1.36
CA PHE A 209 -2.14 1.38 -1.70
C PHE A 209 -2.93 0.12 -1.31
N PRO A 210 -4.07 0.25 -0.59
CA PRO A 210 -4.80 -0.92 -0.13
C PRO A 210 -5.52 -1.59 -1.28
N ASP A 211 -5.25 -2.89 -1.49
CA ASP A 211 -6.07 -3.76 -2.33
C ASP A 211 -6.35 -3.20 -3.75
N GLY A 212 -5.34 -2.59 -4.39
CA GLY A 212 -5.46 -2.03 -5.75
C GLY A 212 -6.27 -0.73 -5.86
N HIS A 213 -6.45 0.01 -4.77
CA HIS A 213 -7.19 1.28 -4.75
C HIS A 213 -6.29 2.49 -5.04
N PHE A 214 -6.71 3.34 -5.98
CA PHE A 214 -6.19 4.70 -6.10
C PHE A 214 -6.71 5.56 -4.97
N LEU A 215 -5.84 5.90 -4.02
CA LEU A 215 -6.15 6.83 -2.94
C LEU A 215 -5.37 8.14 -3.13
N GLY A 216 -5.52 8.72 -4.32
CA GLY A 216 -4.97 10.02 -4.67
C GLY A 216 -5.98 11.15 -4.48
N TRP A 217 -5.48 12.36 -4.28
CA TRP A 217 -6.27 13.58 -4.24
C TRP A 217 -5.59 14.67 -5.07
N THR A 218 -6.35 15.34 -5.94
CA THR A 218 -5.97 16.59 -6.59
C THR A 218 -7.07 17.65 -6.42
N PRO A 219 -6.73 18.96 -6.53
CA PRO A 219 -7.71 20.03 -6.48
C PRO A 219 -8.87 19.82 -7.45
N GLY A 220 -10.07 19.68 -6.89
CA GLY A 220 -11.31 19.51 -7.67
C GLY A 220 -11.66 18.07 -8.03
N GLN A 221 -10.85 17.09 -7.65
CA GLN A 221 -11.23 15.68 -7.71
C GLN A 221 -12.39 15.42 -6.75
N ALA A 222 -13.47 14.81 -7.25
CA ALA A 222 -14.62 14.47 -6.44
C ALA A 222 -14.33 13.19 -5.62
N PRO A 223 -14.61 13.17 -4.31
CA PRO A 223 -14.56 11.94 -3.54
C PRO A 223 -15.72 11.02 -3.95
N HIS A 224 -15.57 9.71 -3.75
CA HIS A 224 -16.59 8.72 -4.09
C HIS A 224 -16.73 7.66 -3.00
N MET A 225 -17.96 7.18 -2.83
CA MET A 225 -18.20 5.93 -2.12
C MET A 225 -17.93 4.76 -3.06
N LEU A 226 -17.34 3.70 -2.52
CA LEU A 226 -17.12 2.41 -3.13
C LEU A 226 -18.39 1.58 -2.92
N ASP A 227 -18.90 1.00 -3.99
CA ASP A 227 -20.11 0.16 -3.93
C ASP A 227 -19.75 -1.26 -3.46
N ASP A 228 -18.95 -1.99 -4.25
CA ASP A 228 -18.70 -3.42 -4.06
C ASP A 228 -17.22 -3.80 -3.88
N THR A 229 -16.34 -2.80 -3.75
CA THR A 229 -14.89 -2.95 -3.62
C THR A 229 -14.34 -2.38 -2.31
N ALA A 230 -15.15 -2.33 -1.24
CA ALA A 230 -14.67 -1.84 0.06
C ALA A 230 -13.39 -2.58 0.50
N TRP A 231 -12.38 -1.87 1.00
CA TRP A 231 -11.09 -2.47 1.34
C TRP A 231 -10.92 -2.60 2.85
N ARG A 232 -10.08 -3.55 3.28
CA ARG A 232 -9.92 -3.86 4.71
C ARG A 232 -8.86 -2.97 5.35
N LEU A 233 -9.28 -2.21 6.37
CA LEU A 233 -8.39 -1.48 7.25
C LEU A 233 -8.21 -2.25 8.56
N GLU A 234 -6.99 -2.74 8.81
CA GLU A 234 -6.69 -3.49 10.02
C GLU A 234 -6.44 -2.58 11.23
N ALA A 235 -6.76 -3.09 12.42
CA ALA A 235 -6.51 -2.39 13.67
C ALA A 235 -5.01 -2.09 13.85
N GLY A 236 -4.69 -0.86 14.24
CA GLY A 236 -3.31 -0.45 14.49
C GLY A 236 -2.47 -0.15 13.25
N SER A 237 -3.10 -0.05 12.06
CA SER A 237 -2.48 0.47 10.83
C SER A 237 -2.29 1.99 10.89
N ASP A 238 -1.42 2.52 10.05
CA ASP A 238 -1.20 3.96 9.87
C ASP A 238 -1.64 4.41 8.48
N LEU A 239 -2.17 5.64 8.36
CA LEU A 239 -2.20 6.32 7.06
C LEU A 239 -0.85 6.96 6.81
N VAL A 240 -0.30 6.74 5.63
CA VAL A 240 0.94 7.34 5.16
C VAL A 240 0.59 8.26 4.02
N VAL A 241 0.58 9.56 4.30
CA VAL A 241 0.09 10.60 3.41
C VAL A 241 1.27 11.35 2.81
N GLU A 242 1.59 11.04 1.56
CA GLU A 242 2.53 11.82 0.77
C GLU A 242 1.82 13.06 0.22
N VAL A 243 2.37 14.24 0.46
CA VAL A 243 1.80 15.53 0.05
C VAL A 243 2.84 16.30 -0.73
N HIS A 244 2.46 16.71 -1.94
CA HIS A 244 3.23 17.67 -2.73
C HIS A 244 2.67 19.08 -2.51
N MET A 245 3.51 19.95 -1.93
CA MET A 245 3.16 21.29 -1.50
C MET A 245 3.95 22.36 -2.25
N MET A 246 3.30 23.48 -2.55
CA MET A 246 3.89 24.66 -3.20
C MET A 246 3.80 25.86 -2.26
N PRO A 247 4.89 26.61 -2.02
CA PRO A 247 4.86 27.83 -1.23
C PRO A 247 3.85 28.86 -1.77
N THR A 248 3.12 29.53 -0.87
CA THR A 248 2.01 30.43 -1.25
C THR A 248 2.38 31.92 -1.20
N GLY A 249 3.65 32.25 -0.92
CA GLY A 249 4.11 33.62 -0.67
C GLY A 249 4.01 34.05 0.81
N LYS A 250 3.55 33.17 1.70
CA LYS A 250 3.54 33.36 3.16
C LYS A 250 3.69 32.00 3.85
N PRO A 251 4.16 31.95 5.10
CA PRO A 251 4.22 30.69 5.83
C PRO A 251 2.82 30.10 6.02
N GLU A 252 2.64 28.82 5.69
CA GLU A 252 1.37 28.11 5.82
C GLU A 252 1.51 26.99 6.87
N ARG A 253 0.49 26.85 7.73
CA ARG A 253 0.42 25.77 8.70
C ARG A 253 -0.41 24.64 8.11
N VAL A 254 0.26 23.66 7.53
CA VAL A 254 -0.38 22.52 6.86
C VAL A 254 -0.79 21.49 7.89
N GLN A 255 -2.09 21.14 7.89
CA GLN A 255 -2.69 20.18 8.81
C GLN A 255 -3.71 19.33 8.04
N VAL A 256 -3.26 18.19 7.54
CA VAL A 256 -4.08 17.27 6.77
C VAL A 256 -5.07 16.56 7.69
N ARG A 257 -6.29 16.33 7.16
CA ARG A 257 -7.30 15.46 7.75
C ARG A 257 -7.79 14.47 6.70
N VAL A 258 -8.11 13.25 7.13
CA VAL A 258 -8.70 12.22 6.28
C VAL A 258 -9.98 11.71 6.95
N GLY A 259 -11.09 11.75 6.22
CA GLY A 259 -12.37 11.21 6.62
C GLY A 259 -12.53 9.80 6.05
N LEU A 260 -12.77 8.83 6.93
CA LEU A 260 -13.02 7.43 6.57
C LEU A 260 -14.49 7.10 6.79
N PHE A 261 -15.05 6.38 5.82
CA PHE A 261 -16.44 5.92 5.83
C PHE A 261 -16.43 4.39 5.81
N PHE A 262 -17.09 3.78 6.80
CA PHE A 262 -17.03 2.34 7.03
C PHE A 262 -18.30 1.62 6.58
N THR A 263 -18.14 0.34 6.33
CA THR A 263 -19.22 -0.63 6.16
C THR A 263 -18.88 -1.90 6.92
N ASP A 264 -19.91 -2.67 7.25
CA ASP A 264 -19.75 -4.00 7.84
C ASP A 264 -19.81 -5.10 6.76
N GLU A 265 -20.14 -4.73 5.51
CA GLU A 265 -20.16 -5.61 4.36
C GLU A 265 -18.73 -5.81 3.79
N PRO A 266 -18.24 -7.05 3.63
CA PRO A 266 -16.97 -7.31 2.98
C PRO A 266 -17.04 -6.99 1.48
N PRO A 267 -15.89 -6.74 0.81
CA PRO A 267 -15.87 -6.54 -0.64
C PRO A 267 -16.43 -7.77 -1.37
N LEU A 268 -17.23 -7.53 -2.40
CA LEU A 268 -17.57 -8.57 -3.37
C LEU A 268 -16.41 -8.83 -4.33
N ARG A 269 -15.59 -7.81 -4.59
CA ARG A 269 -14.43 -7.87 -5.47
C ARG A 269 -13.26 -7.09 -4.89
N VAL A 270 -12.05 -7.59 -5.11
CA VAL A 270 -10.80 -6.96 -4.68
C VAL A 270 -10.07 -6.46 -5.92
N PRO A 271 -9.93 -5.13 -6.10
CA PRO A 271 -9.22 -4.58 -7.23
C PRO A 271 -7.75 -5.02 -7.32
N TYR A 272 -7.18 -4.83 -8.50
CA TYR A 272 -5.76 -4.96 -8.77
C TYR A 272 -5.25 -3.77 -9.55
N MET A 273 -3.99 -3.44 -9.37
CA MET A 273 -3.38 -2.30 -10.02
C MET A 273 -2.27 -2.77 -10.95
N VAL A 274 -2.37 -2.36 -12.22
CA VAL A 274 -1.34 -2.58 -13.24
C VAL A 274 -0.76 -1.23 -13.64
N ARG A 275 0.55 -1.07 -13.51
CA ARG A 275 1.32 0.05 -14.09
C ARG A 275 1.86 -0.38 -15.45
N LEU A 276 1.53 0.39 -16.49
CA LEU A 276 2.26 0.37 -17.75
C LEU A 276 3.17 1.59 -17.77
N GLY A 277 4.48 1.38 -17.85
CA GLY A 277 5.48 2.42 -17.67
C GLY A 277 6.86 1.96 -18.06
N ARG A 278 7.74 2.90 -18.40
CA ARG A 278 9.17 2.62 -18.68
C ARG A 278 10.04 3.53 -17.83
N GLN A 279 10.90 2.93 -17.05
CA GLN A 279 11.79 3.64 -16.14
C GLN A 279 13.16 3.94 -16.80
N SER A 280 13.29 3.60 -18.09
CA SER A 280 14.46 3.82 -18.94
C SER A 280 14.36 5.06 -19.84
N ILE A 281 13.42 5.99 -19.55
CA ILE A 281 13.23 7.23 -20.34
C ILE A 281 14.54 8.02 -20.42
N ASP A 282 14.89 8.43 -21.63
CA ASP A 282 16.07 9.22 -21.93
C ASP A 282 15.86 10.04 -23.21
N ILE A 283 15.47 11.30 -23.02
CA ILE A 283 15.03 12.22 -24.08
C ILE A 283 16.16 13.20 -24.40
N PRO A 284 16.79 13.12 -25.59
CA PRO A 284 17.82 14.07 -25.98
C PRO A 284 17.28 15.50 -26.09
N ALA A 285 18.14 16.48 -25.81
CA ALA A 285 17.83 17.90 -25.97
C ALA A 285 17.39 18.20 -27.42
N GLY A 286 16.31 18.96 -27.60
CA GLY A 286 15.82 19.38 -28.92
C GLY A 286 14.94 18.36 -29.65
N THR A 287 14.60 17.22 -29.03
CA THR A 287 13.75 16.19 -29.64
C THR A 287 12.26 16.54 -29.52
N ARG A 288 11.47 16.56 -30.60
CA ARG A 288 10.04 16.94 -30.56
C ARG A 288 9.06 15.79 -30.31
N ASP A 289 9.36 14.61 -30.83
CA ASP A 289 8.41 13.48 -30.90
C ASP A 289 9.04 12.20 -30.34
N TYR A 290 9.63 12.30 -29.15
CA TYR A 290 10.16 11.11 -28.46
C TYR A 290 8.97 10.29 -27.95
N SER A 291 8.86 9.02 -28.36
CA SER A 291 7.74 8.16 -27.96
C SER A 291 8.20 7.01 -27.09
N VAL A 292 7.42 6.73 -26.04
CA VAL A 292 7.62 5.60 -25.13
C VAL A 292 6.35 4.76 -25.13
N THR A 293 6.53 3.45 -25.20
CA THR A 293 5.43 2.48 -25.18
C THR A 293 5.74 1.37 -24.19
N ASP A 294 4.70 0.94 -23.48
CA ASP A 294 4.74 -0.26 -22.66
C ASP A 294 3.45 -1.06 -22.82
N SER A 295 3.52 -2.37 -22.58
CA SER A 295 2.38 -3.27 -22.76
C SER A 295 2.40 -4.46 -21.82
N TYR A 296 1.22 -5.00 -21.54
CA TYR A 296 1.02 -6.19 -20.73
C TYR A 296 -0.12 -7.05 -21.29
N VAL A 297 0.05 -8.37 -21.32
CA VAL A 297 -0.97 -9.32 -21.82
C VAL A 297 -1.71 -9.90 -20.62
N LEU A 298 -3.03 -9.79 -20.61
CA LEU A 298 -3.83 -10.24 -19.49
C LEU A 298 -3.86 -11.79 -19.38
N PRO A 299 -3.49 -12.38 -18.24
CA PRO A 299 -3.52 -13.83 -18.04
C PRO A 299 -4.94 -14.35 -17.76
N VAL A 300 -5.87 -13.46 -17.42
CA VAL A 300 -7.24 -13.75 -16.99
C VAL A 300 -8.22 -12.72 -17.55
N ASP A 301 -9.51 -13.03 -17.50
CA ASP A 301 -10.57 -12.06 -17.80
C ASP A 301 -10.66 -11.02 -16.68
N VAL A 302 -10.77 -9.73 -17.04
CA VAL A 302 -10.85 -8.63 -16.07
C VAL A 302 -11.89 -7.59 -16.50
N GLU A 303 -12.26 -6.71 -15.57
CA GLU A 303 -12.91 -5.44 -15.88
C GLU A 303 -11.98 -4.28 -15.54
N VAL A 304 -11.85 -3.30 -16.44
CA VAL A 304 -11.12 -2.05 -16.15
C VAL A 304 -12.10 -1.07 -15.50
N LEU A 305 -11.80 -0.70 -14.25
CA LEU A 305 -12.64 0.19 -13.45
C LEU A 305 -12.24 1.66 -13.63
N SER A 306 -10.93 1.92 -13.62
CA SER A 306 -10.37 3.27 -13.62
C SER A 306 -9.00 3.29 -14.28
N VAL A 307 -8.59 4.45 -14.81
CA VAL A 307 -7.23 4.71 -15.29
C VAL A 307 -6.68 6.00 -14.69
N GLN A 308 -5.38 6.02 -14.38
CA GLN A 308 -4.67 7.19 -13.91
C GLN A 308 -3.38 7.36 -14.74
N PRO A 309 -3.37 8.26 -15.73
CA PRO A 309 -2.16 8.61 -16.44
C PRO A 309 -1.29 9.54 -15.59
N HIS A 310 0.03 9.44 -15.73
CA HIS A 310 1.03 10.26 -15.04
C HIS A 310 2.27 10.48 -15.93
N ALA A 311 2.67 11.73 -16.11
CA ALA A 311 3.89 12.17 -16.79
C ALA A 311 4.17 13.64 -16.41
N HIS A 312 5.40 14.10 -16.56
CA HIS A 312 5.83 15.46 -16.23
C HIS A 312 5.71 16.42 -17.42
N ASN A 313 6.63 17.38 -17.50
CA ASN A 313 6.48 18.63 -18.23
C ASN A 313 6.73 18.50 -19.74
N LEU A 314 7.51 17.51 -20.17
CA LEU A 314 7.82 17.31 -21.60
C LEU A 314 6.72 16.53 -22.31
N ALA A 315 5.92 15.76 -21.59
CA ALA A 315 4.83 14.99 -22.19
C ALA A 315 3.82 15.91 -22.88
N ARG A 316 3.37 15.48 -24.05
CA ARG A 316 2.45 16.20 -24.93
C ARG A 316 1.19 15.41 -25.21
N GLU A 317 1.35 14.11 -25.43
CA GLU A 317 0.29 13.20 -25.78
C GLU A 317 0.37 11.94 -24.93
N MET A 318 -0.79 11.41 -24.53
CA MET A 318 -0.92 10.15 -23.82
C MET A 318 -2.07 9.33 -24.42
N LYS A 319 -1.80 8.05 -24.74
CA LYS A 319 -2.79 7.09 -25.25
C LYS A 319 -2.74 5.82 -24.40
N GLY A 320 -3.91 5.31 -24.05
CA GLY A 320 -4.11 4.00 -23.46
C GLY A 320 -5.16 3.23 -24.27
N PHE A 321 -4.85 2.00 -24.66
CA PHE A 321 -5.77 1.16 -25.43
C PHE A 321 -5.56 -0.32 -25.14
N ALA A 322 -6.61 -1.12 -25.38
CA ALA A 322 -6.62 -2.56 -25.20
C ALA A 322 -6.86 -3.24 -26.55
N ARG A 323 -5.91 -4.06 -27.01
CA ARG A 323 -6.06 -4.90 -28.20
C ARG A 323 -6.53 -6.29 -27.80
N LEU A 324 -7.75 -6.64 -28.19
CA LEU A 324 -8.39 -7.90 -27.88
C LEU A 324 -7.81 -9.05 -28.72
N PRO A 325 -7.99 -10.32 -28.30
CA PRO A 325 -7.50 -11.50 -29.05
C PRO A 325 -8.05 -11.62 -30.48
N ASP A 326 -9.23 -11.07 -30.74
CA ASP A 326 -9.86 -11.03 -32.08
C ASP A 326 -9.26 -9.95 -33.00
N GLY A 327 -8.35 -9.13 -32.49
CA GLY A 327 -7.72 -8.01 -33.19
C GLY A 327 -8.41 -6.66 -33.01
N THR A 328 -9.58 -6.61 -32.36
CA THR A 328 -10.32 -5.38 -32.07
C THR A 328 -9.55 -4.50 -31.07
N THR A 329 -9.54 -3.18 -31.27
CA THR A 329 -8.92 -2.24 -30.32
C THR A 329 -9.97 -1.42 -29.60
N THR A 330 -9.96 -1.46 -28.28
CA THR A 330 -10.82 -0.65 -27.40
C THR A 330 -10.00 0.50 -26.81
N PRO A 331 -10.39 1.77 -27.03
CA PRO A 331 -9.71 2.89 -26.38
C PRO A 331 -10.00 2.88 -24.88
N LEU A 332 -8.96 3.09 -24.06
CA LEU A 332 -9.10 3.24 -22.62
C LEU A 332 -8.99 4.71 -22.20
N ILE A 333 -8.07 5.46 -22.80
CA ILE A 333 -7.93 6.90 -22.59
C ILE A 333 -7.13 7.54 -23.73
N TYR A 334 -7.46 8.78 -24.07
CA TYR A 334 -6.65 9.61 -24.95
C TYR A 334 -6.59 11.03 -24.42
N ILE A 335 -5.39 11.55 -24.20
CA ILE A 335 -5.13 12.95 -23.85
C ILE A 335 -4.21 13.53 -24.91
N ARG A 336 -4.76 14.42 -25.74
CA ARG A 336 -4.03 15.07 -26.85
C ARG A 336 -3.18 16.27 -26.44
N ASP A 337 -3.47 16.88 -25.28
CA ASP A 337 -2.75 18.01 -24.71
C ASP A 337 -2.48 17.74 -23.23
N TRP A 338 -1.49 16.89 -22.99
CA TRP A 338 -1.02 16.57 -21.65
C TRP A 338 -0.57 17.83 -20.90
N ASP A 339 -0.98 17.96 -19.65
CA ASP A 339 -0.54 19.03 -18.75
C ASP A 339 -0.38 18.45 -17.35
N PHE A 340 0.86 18.39 -16.85
CA PHE A 340 1.20 17.84 -15.54
C PHE A 340 0.42 18.49 -14.38
N ARG A 341 -0.06 19.72 -14.55
CA ARG A 341 -0.88 20.40 -13.52
C ARG A 341 -2.29 19.82 -13.37
N TRP A 342 -2.73 19.02 -14.35
CA TRP A 342 -4.08 18.48 -14.42
C TRP A 342 -4.05 16.96 -14.56
N GLN A 343 -3.86 16.31 -13.42
CA GLN A 343 -3.86 14.87 -13.27
C GLN A 343 -5.06 14.44 -12.42
N ASP A 344 -5.67 13.32 -12.78
CA ASP A 344 -6.89 12.83 -12.14
C ASP A 344 -6.96 11.31 -12.26
N VAL A 345 -7.83 10.69 -11.46
CA VAL A 345 -8.21 9.29 -11.59
C VAL A 345 -9.51 9.24 -12.40
N TYR A 346 -9.42 8.76 -13.63
CA TYR A 346 -10.57 8.68 -14.53
C TYR A 346 -11.28 7.34 -14.34
N ARG A 347 -12.37 7.36 -13.58
CA ARG A 347 -13.23 6.19 -13.36
C ARG A 347 -14.22 6.04 -14.51
N PHE A 348 -14.32 4.85 -15.10
CA PHE A 348 -15.30 4.61 -16.16
C PHE A 348 -16.73 4.64 -15.59
N ARG A 349 -17.68 5.24 -16.32
CA ARG A 349 -19.11 5.18 -15.98
C ARG A 349 -19.63 3.75 -15.98
N ARG A 350 -19.07 2.92 -16.87
CA ARG A 350 -19.32 1.49 -16.98
C ARG A 350 -17.97 0.80 -17.11
N PRO A 351 -17.61 -0.14 -16.23
CA PRO A 351 -16.39 -0.90 -16.37
C PRO A 351 -16.25 -1.54 -17.75
N ILE A 352 -15.01 -1.60 -18.27
CA ILE A 352 -14.73 -2.20 -19.58
C ILE A 352 -14.30 -3.66 -19.36
N SER A 353 -15.14 -4.61 -19.78
CA SER A 353 -14.79 -6.03 -19.71
C SER A 353 -13.76 -6.40 -20.79
N LEU A 354 -12.64 -7.00 -20.39
CA LEU A 354 -11.56 -7.43 -21.28
C LEU A 354 -11.29 -8.93 -21.09
N PRO A 355 -11.28 -9.73 -22.16
CA PRO A 355 -10.97 -11.15 -22.07
C PRO A 355 -9.47 -11.38 -21.86
N ARG A 356 -9.12 -12.53 -21.29
CA ARG A 356 -7.77 -13.10 -21.28
C ARG A 356 -7.14 -13.02 -22.66
N GLY A 357 -5.84 -12.74 -22.70
CA GLY A 357 -5.07 -12.57 -23.93
C GLY A 357 -5.17 -11.18 -24.54
N THR A 358 -6.00 -10.30 -23.98
CA THR A 358 -6.00 -8.87 -24.35
C THR A 358 -4.65 -8.23 -24.00
N THR A 359 -4.09 -7.49 -24.93
CA THR A 359 -2.89 -6.66 -24.71
C THR A 359 -3.30 -5.25 -24.29
N LEU A 360 -3.00 -4.88 -23.06
CA LEU A 360 -3.07 -3.50 -22.58
C LEU A 360 -1.82 -2.76 -23.06
N THR A 361 -1.99 -1.56 -23.63
CA THR A 361 -0.88 -0.75 -24.13
C THR A 361 -1.01 0.70 -23.69
N MET A 362 0.11 1.27 -23.26
CA MET A 362 0.29 2.69 -23.01
C MET A 362 1.27 3.27 -24.03
N GLN A 363 1.03 4.50 -24.49
CA GLN A 363 1.96 5.28 -25.28
C GLN A 363 1.98 6.75 -24.81
N TYR A 364 3.17 7.27 -24.52
CA TYR A 364 3.42 8.70 -24.33
C TYR A 364 4.27 9.26 -25.47
N THR A 365 4.04 10.53 -25.81
CA THR A 365 4.89 11.32 -26.71
C THR A 365 5.37 12.58 -25.99
N TYR A 366 6.66 12.88 -26.08
CA TYR A 366 7.33 13.98 -25.39
C TYR A 366 8.02 14.94 -26.36
N ASP A 367 7.98 16.23 -26.02
CA ASP A 367 8.62 17.33 -26.75
C ASP A 367 9.65 18.04 -25.86
N ASN A 368 10.93 17.76 -26.08
CA ASN A 368 12.08 18.42 -25.46
C ASN A 368 12.69 19.52 -26.35
N THR A 369 11.88 20.23 -27.14
CA THR A 369 12.32 21.41 -27.89
C THR A 369 12.16 22.71 -27.10
N ALA A 370 12.71 23.81 -27.63
CA ALA A 370 12.53 25.14 -27.06
C ALA A 370 11.10 25.69 -27.27
N ASP A 371 10.36 25.16 -28.26
CA ASP A 371 8.99 25.55 -28.59
C ASP A 371 7.97 24.99 -27.59
N ASN A 372 8.32 23.88 -26.90
CA ASN A 372 7.52 23.36 -25.81
C ASN A 372 7.51 24.38 -24.66
N ILE A 373 6.44 25.18 -24.55
CA ILE A 373 6.27 26.19 -23.48
C ILE A 373 6.30 25.62 -22.04
N ARG A 374 6.05 24.31 -21.88
CA ARG A 374 6.07 23.60 -20.60
C ARG A 374 7.47 23.05 -20.26
N ASN A 375 8.40 22.99 -21.22
CA ASN A 375 9.75 22.49 -20.98
C ASN A 375 10.44 23.39 -19.93
N PRO A 376 10.90 22.86 -18.78
CA PRO A 376 11.50 23.66 -17.73
C PRO A 376 12.91 24.15 -18.09
N ASN A 377 13.52 23.60 -19.15
CA ASN A 377 14.88 23.92 -19.56
C ASN A 377 14.87 24.94 -20.72
N ARG A 378 15.59 26.04 -20.53
CA ARG A 378 15.90 27.03 -21.58
C ARG A 378 17.39 27.39 -21.51
N PRO A 379 18.22 26.95 -22.47
CA PRO A 379 17.91 26.08 -23.61
C PRO A 379 17.55 24.63 -23.20
N PRO A 380 16.92 23.81 -24.07
CA PRO A 380 16.64 22.41 -23.79
C PRO A 380 17.90 21.61 -23.42
N LYS A 381 17.74 20.64 -22.53
CA LYS A 381 18.80 19.73 -22.05
C LYS A 381 18.33 18.29 -22.17
N ARG A 382 19.25 17.32 -22.15
CA ARG A 382 18.88 15.90 -22.06
C ARG A 382 18.10 15.68 -20.75
N VAL A 383 16.97 14.97 -20.81
CA VAL A 383 16.10 14.68 -19.67
C VAL A 383 15.89 13.18 -19.59
N THR A 384 16.11 12.59 -18.41
CA THR A 384 15.94 11.15 -18.16
C THR A 384 14.77 10.89 -17.22
N PHE A 385 14.46 9.61 -17.02
CA PHE A 385 13.55 9.17 -15.96
C PHE A 385 13.94 9.75 -14.59
N GLY A 386 12.94 10.15 -13.80
CA GLY A 386 13.12 10.54 -12.40
C GLY A 386 11.88 11.22 -11.81
N GLN A 387 11.85 11.33 -10.47
CA GLN A 387 10.66 11.75 -9.70
C GLN A 387 10.40 13.26 -9.68
N THR A 388 11.32 14.09 -10.18
CA THR A 388 11.19 15.55 -10.14
C THR A 388 10.56 16.09 -11.43
N THR A 389 9.97 17.28 -11.35
CA THR A 389 9.42 18.00 -12.52
C THR A 389 10.48 18.42 -13.56
N ALA A 390 11.77 18.36 -13.21
CA ALA A 390 12.89 18.57 -14.12
C ALA A 390 13.33 17.28 -14.84
N SER A 391 12.97 16.13 -14.28
CA SER A 391 13.05 14.79 -14.88
C SER A 391 11.72 14.46 -15.58
N GLU A 392 11.61 13.26 -16.16
CA GLU A 392 10.40 12.84 -16.86
C GLU A 392 9.90 11.47 -16.38
N MET A 393 8.59 11.21 -16.53
CA MET A 393 7.93 9.94 -16.23
C MET A 393 6.86 9.67 -17.28
N GLY A 394 6.38 8.43 -17.35
CA GLY A 394 5.31 8.05 -18.26
C GLY A 394 4.67 6.76 -17.81
N ASP A 395 3.69 6.88 -16.93
CA ASP A 395 2.96 5.75 -16.35
C ASP A 395 1.47 5.86 -16.66
N LEU A 396 0.87 4.77 -17.13
CA LEU A 396 -0.57 4.56 -17.12
C LEU A 396 -0.88 3.49 -16.09
N TRP A 397 -1.50 3.91 -14.99
CA TRP A 397 -2.03 3.00 -14.00
C TRP A 397 -3.44 2.59 -14.37
N LEU A 398 -3.73 1.29 -14.29
CA LEU A 398 -5.06 0.72 -14.52
C LEU A 398 -5.52 0.01 -13.26
N GLN A 399 -6.73 0.34 -12.80
CA GLN A 399 -7.43 -0.42 -11.77
C GLN A 399 -8.30 -1.47 -12.44
N LEU A 400 -7.97 -2.73 -12.20
CA LEU A 400 -8.64 -3.91 -12.74
C LEU A 400 -9.46 -4.60 -11.64
N ALA A 401 -10.54 -5.26 -12.01
CA ALA A 401 -11.23 -6.23 -11.16
C ALA A 401 -11.20 -7.59 -11.84
N ALA A 402 -10.60 -8.58 -11.17
CA ALA A 402 -10.66 -9.97 -11.63
C ALA A 402 -12.02 -10.57 -11.25
N ARG A 403 -12.48 -11.57 -12.01
CA ARG A 403 -13.78 -12.22 -11.75
C ARG A 403 -13.80 -13.07 -10.48
N THR A 404 -12.67 -13.67 -10.14
CA THR A 404 -12.53 -14.55 -8.97
C THR A 404 -11.26 -14.24 -8.19
N SER A 405 -11.20 -14.68 -6.93
CA SER A 405 -9.99 -14.60 -6.10
C SER A 405 -8.82 -15.39 -6.71
N SER A 406 -9.11 -16.51 -7.37
CA SER A 406 -8.10 -17.29 -8.10
C SER A 406 -7.54 -16.52 -9.30
N ASP A 407 -8.39 -15.83 -10.06
CA ASP A 407 -7.94 -15.00 -11.19
C ASP A 407 -7.10 -13.82 -10.70
N ARG A 408 -7.49 -13.20 -9.58
CA ARG A 408 -6.73 -12.13 -8.94
C ARG A 408 -5.34 -12.60 -8.50
N ALA A 409 -5.24 -13.81 -7.93
CA ALA A 409 -3.97 -14.40 -7.54
C ALA A 409 -3.09 -14.75 -8.76
N ALA A 410 -3.70 -15.25 -9.84
CA ALA A 410 -2.99 -15.52 -11.09
C ALA A 410 -2.43 -14.23 -11.71
N LEU A 411 -3.21 -13.15 -11.69
CA LEU A 411 -2.77 -11.82 -12.14
C LEU A 411 -1.60 -11.30 -11.30
N ASP A 412 -1.62 -11.55 -9.98
CA ASP A 412 -0.54 -11.15 -9.06
C ASP A 412 0.80 -11.77 -9.42
N VAL A 413 0.79 -13.09 -9.57
CA VAL A 413 1.98 -13.90 -9.86
C VAL A 413 2.55 -13.56 -11.24
N ASP A 414 1.67 -13.33 -12.22
CA ASP A 414 2.07 -13.04 -13.60
C ASP A 414 2.60 -11.61 -13.79
N TYR A 415 1.99 -10.61 -13.14
CA TYR A 415 2.39 -9.21 -13.29
C TYR A 415 3.59 -8.81 -12.42
N ALA A 416 3.74 -9.39 -11.22
CA ALA A 416 4.76 -8.98 -10.25
C ALA A 416 6.20 -8.93 -10.82
N PRO A 417 6.69 -9.90 -11.63
CA PRO A 417 8.03 -9.83 -12.22
C PRO A 417 8.24 -8.61 -13.12
N LYS A 418 7.21 -8.22 -13.88
CA LYS A 418 7.28 -7.03 -14.75
C LYS A 418 7.38 -5.76 -13.92
N MET A 419 6.56 -5.63 -12.88
CA MET A 419 6.60 -4.48 -11.99
C MET A 419 7.97 -4.34 -11.31
N LEU A 420 8.47 -5.47 -10.77
CA LEU A 420 9.76 -5.53 -10.11
C LEU A 420 10.92 -5.13 -11.04
N GLN A 421 10.89 -5.54 -12.31
CA GLN A 421 11.92 -5.17 -13.28
C GLN A 421 11.95 -3.65 -13.53
N GLU A 422 10.78 -3.03 -13.67
CA GLU A 422 10.69 -1.59 -13.88
C GLU A 422 11.04 -0.80 -12.60
N ASP A 423 10.72 -1.31 -11.41
CA ASP A 423 11.14 -0.70 -10.14
C ASP A 423 12.67 -0.74 -9.97
N ILE A 424 13.32 -1.87 -10.28
CA ILE A 424 14.78 -1.99 -10.33
C ILE A 424 15.39 -0.95 -11.28
N ALA A 425 14.88 -0.86 -12.51
CA ALA A 425 15.39 0.10 -13.49
C ALA A 425 15.22 1.56 -13.03
N GLY A 426 14.12 1.86 -12.34
CA GLY A 426 13.87 3.19 -11.77
C GLY A 426 14.85 3.54 -10.66
N ASP A 427 15.10 2.62 -9.74
CA ASP A 427 16.02 2.80 -8.62
C ASP A 427 17.49 2.89 -9.09
N GLU A 428 17.91 2.03 -10.04
CA GLU A 428 19.21 2.11 -10.70
C GLU A 428 19.40 3.50 -11.33
N LYS A 429 18.38 4.00 -12.05
CA LYS A 429 18.45 5.32 -12.68
C LYS A 429 18.50 6.46 -11.66
N ALA A 430 17.76 6.33 -10.55
CA ALA A 430 17.80 7.30 -9.48
C ALA A 430 19.19 7.36 -8.82
N LEU A 431 19.87 6.22 -8.66
CA LEU A 431 21.24 6.14 -8.14
C LEU A 431 22.29 6.68 -9.11
N GLU A 432 22.10 6.57 -10.43
CA GLU A 432 22.97 7.27 -11.39
C GLU A 432 22.96 8.80 -11.17
N ILE A 433 21.80 9.35 -10.80
CA ILE A 433 21.62 10.79 -10.55
C ILE A 433 22.10 11.17 -9.15
N ASN A 434 21.79 10.36 -8.14
CA ASN A 434 22.16 10.59 -6.76
C ASN A 434 22.84 9.35 -6.12
N PRO A 435 24.13 9.12 -6.41
CA PRO A 435 24.86 7.93 -5.97
C PRO A 435 25.18 7.91 -4.47
N ASN A 436 24.86 8.98 -3.73
CA ASN A 436 25.10 9.08 -2.29
C ASN A 436 23.80 8.98 -1.47
N ALA A 437 22.67 8.65 -2.10
CA ALA A 437 21.40 8.45 -1.42
C ALA A 437 21.34 7.06 -0.75
N ALA A 438 21.74 6.98 0.53
CA ALA A 438 21.74 5.74 1.31
C ALA A 438 20.40 4.98 1.24
N ARG A 439 19.28 5.70 1.29
CA ARG A 439 17.94 5.12 1.18
C ARG A 439 17.68 4.45 -0.17
N LEU A 440 18.08 5.08 -1.28
CA LEU A 440 17.88 4.50 -2.62
C LEU A 440 18.69 3.21 -2.79
N HIS A 441 19.90 3.14 -2.24
CA HIS A 441 20.67 1.91 -2.18
C HIS A 441 19.93 0.82 -1.41
N ALA A 442 19.39 1.15 -0.24
CA ALA A 442 18.63 0.18 0.53
C ALA A 442 17.38 -0.30 -0.24
N ASP A 443 16.65 0.59 -0.90
CA ASP A 443 15.42 0.25 -1.64
C ASP A 443 15.72 -0.61 -2.88
N LEU A 444 16.78 -0.28 -3.64
CA LEU A 444 17.26 -1.13 -4.73
C LEU A 444 17.67 -2.53 -4.23
N ALA A 445 18.32 -2.62 -3.07
CA ALA A 445 18.68 -3.90 -2.48
C ALA A 445 17.46 -4.79 -2.21
N PHE A 446 16.37 -4.19 -1.72
CA PHE A 446 15.12 -4.91 -1.50
C PHE A 446 14.55 -5.45 -2.83
N CYS A 447 14.54 -4.63 -3.87
CA CYS A 447 14.13 -5.04 -5.21
C CYS A 447 15.01 -6.20 -5.73
N TYR A 448 16.33 -6.15 -5.52
CA TYR A 448 17.23 -7.25 -5.85
C TYR A 448 16.95 -8.52 -5.05
N LEU A 449 16.64 -8.43 -3.74
CA LEU A 449 16.25 -9.59 -2.94
C LEU A 449 14.97 -10.24 -3.44
N ALA A 450 13.97 -9.44 -3.80
CA ALA A 450 12.72 -9.93 -4.40
C ALA A 450 12.97 -10.60 -5.76
N ALA A 451 13.97 -10.13 -6.53
CA ALA A 451 14.38 -10.72 -7.79
C ALA A 451 15.33 -11.93 -7.63
N GLY A 452 15.66 -12.33 -6.40
CA GLY A 452 16.60 -13.41 -6.12
C GLY A 452 18.08 -13.06 -6.36
N ARG A 453 18.40 -11.79 -6.59
CA ARG A 453 19.75 -11.25 -6.81
C ARG A 453 20.42 -10.89 -5.47
N THR A 454 20.57 -11.85 -4.56
CA THR A 454 21.08 -11.58 -3.19
C THR A 454 22.47 -10.93 -3.17
N ALA A 455 23.37 -11.32 -4.07
CA ALA A 455 24.72 -10.75 -4.14
C ALA A 455 24.68 -9.24 -4.47
N ASP A 456 23.88 -8.85 -5.45
CA ASP A 456 23.71 -7.44 -5.81
C ASP A 456 23.06 -6.65 -4.66
N ALA A 457 22.10 -7.25 -3.95
CA ALA A 457 21.48 -6.65 -2.77
C ALA A 457 22.48 -6.37 -1.65
N ILE A 458 23.42 -7.30 -1.39
CA ILE A 458 24.47 -7.09 -0.39
C ILE A 458 25.33 -5.88 -0.76
N VAL A 459 25.75 -5.75 -2.03
CA VAL A 459 26.53 -4.60 -2.49
C VAL A 459 25.79 -3.28 -2.21
N GLN A 460 24.51 -3.22 -2.56
CA GLN A 460 23.71 -2.02 -2.31
C GLN A 460 23.54 -1.73 -0.80
N LEU A 461 23.34 -2.75 0.04
CA LEU A 461 23.24 -2.55 1.49
C LEU A 461 24.57 -2.15 2.14
N GLU A 462 25.70 -2.65 1.64
CA GLU A 462 27.03 -2.20 2.04
C GLU A 462 27.22 -0.71 1.72
N ASP A 463 26.79 -0.26 0.54
CA ASP A 463 26.80 1.16 0.18
C ASP A 463 25.87 2.00 1.06
N ALA A 464 24.65 1.52 1.35
CA ALA A 464 23.72 2.19 2.26
C ALA A 464 24.33 2.38 3.65
N VAL A 465 24.96 1.33 4.21
CA VAL A 465 25.65 1.38 5.51
C VAL A 465 26.89 2.26 5.47
N ARG A 466 27.64 2.27 4.37
CA ARG A 466 28.82 3.13 4.21
C ARG A 466 28.45 4.61 4.16
N LEU A 467 27.36 4.95 3.47
CA LEU A 467 26.87 6.32 3.33
C LEU A 467 26.21 6.81 4.62
N GLU A 468 25.49 5.95 5.33
CA GLU A 468 24.82 6.28 6.58
C GLU A 468 25.12 5.26 7.70
N PRO A 469 26.33 5.31 8.29
CA PRO A 469 26.77 4.32 9.28
C PRO A 469 26.02 4.40 10.62
N SER A 470 25.27 5.48 10.85
CA SER A 470 24.38 5.68 12.00
C SER A 470 22.98 5.09 11.81
N SER A 471 22.63 4.61 10.62
CA SER A 471 21.32 4.00 10.37
C SER A 471 21.25 2.59 10.97
N ALA A 472 20.53 2.43 12.08
CA ALA A 472 20.31 1.12 12.69
C ALA A 472 19.55 0.17 11.74
N HIS A 473 18.64 0.70 10.91
CA HIS A 473 17.86 -0.07 9.94
C HIS A 473 18.74 -0.59 8.79
N ALA A 474 19.62 0.23 8.21
CA ALA A 474 20.54 -0.23 7.17
C ALA A 474 21.47 -1.35 7.68
N GLN A 475 21.95 -1.22 8.92
CA GLN A 475 22.72 -2.27 9.59
C GLN A 475 21.90 -3.56 9.76
N TYR A 476 20.64 -3.44 10.18
CA TYR A 476 19.74 -4.57 10.34
C TYR A 476 19.42 -5.29 9.00
N ASP A 477 19.13 -4.53 7.94
CA ASP A 477 18.82 -5.07 6.62
C ASP A 477 20.03 -5.82 6.04
N LEU A 478 21.24 -5.27 6.18
CA LEU A 478 22.48 -5.93 5.79
C LEU A 478 22.71 -7.21 6.60
N GLY A 479 22.59 -7.14 7.93
CA GLY A 479 22.73 -8.31 8.80
C GLY A 479 21.74 -9.43 8.47
N THR A 480 20.49 -9.08 8.17
CA THR A 480 19.44 -10.04 7.78
C THR A 480 19.75 -10.70 6.44
N THR A 481 20.26 -9.91 5.48
CA THR A 481 20.66 -10.43 4.17
C THR A 481 21.87 -11.36 4.27
N LEU A 482 22.86 -11.02 5.10
CA LEU A 482 24.03 -11.85 5.37
C LEU A 482 23.68 -13.16 6.08
N LEU A 483 22.71 -13.13 7.01
CA LEU A 483 22.18 -14.32 7.66
C LEU A 483 21.53 -15.28 6.64
N LYS A 484 20.78 -14.76 5.67
CA LYS A 484 20.19 -15.56 4.58
C LYS A 484 21.27 -16.30 3.76
N GLU A 485 22.41 -15.66 3.54
CA GLU A 485 23.60 -16.25 2.91
C GLU A 485 24.49 -17.06 3.87
N LYS A 486 24.03 -17.28 5.11
CA LYS A 486 24.75 -18.01 6.18
C LYS A 486 26.11 -17.42 6.54
N ARG A 487 26.34 -16.13 6.29
CA ARG A 487 27.51 -15.36 6.76
C ARG A 487 27.29 -14.92 8.21
N LEU A 488 27.32 -15.91 9.11
CA LEU A 488 26.85 -15.76 10.50
C LEU A 488 27.63 -14.70 11.30
N ASP A 489 28.95 -14.66 11.17
CA ASP A 489 29.78 -13.74 11.94
C ASP A 489 29.57 -12.27 11.50
N ASP A 490 29.54 -12.03 10.19
CA ASP A 490 29.24 -10.71 9.61
C ASP A 490 27.82 -10.25 10.04
N ALA A 491 26.83 -11.14 9.95
CA ALA A 491 25.47 -10.84 10.38
C ALA A 491 25.40 -10.46 11.87
N ALA A 492 26.11 -11.18 12.74
CA ALA A 492 26.18 -10.86 14.16
C ALA A 492 26.79 -9.48 14.42
N GLU A 493 27.83 -9.09 13.68
CA GLU A 493 28.45 -7.76 13.80
C GLU A 493 27.45 -6.65 13.47
N HIS A 494 26.75 -6.78 12.36
CA HIS A 494 25.76 -5.81 11.91
C HIS A 494 24.56 -5.72 12.86
N PHE A 495 24.03 -6.84 13.37
CA PHE A 495 22.99 -6.80 14.40
C PHE A 495 23.47 -6.15 15.69
N ASN A 496 24.71 -6.40 16.12
CA ASN A 496 25.29 -5.72 17.27
C ASN A 496 25.44 -4.21 17.04
N ARG A 497 25.77 -3.77 15.81
CA ARG A 497 25.82 -2.35 15.46
C ARG A 497 24.43 -1.73 15.48
N ALA A 498 23.44 -2.39 14.88
CA ALA A 498 22.04 -1.96 14.90
C ALA A 498 21.54 -1.75 16.35
N ILE A 499 21.79 -2.72 17.23
CA ILE A 499 21.42 -2.64 18.66
C ILE A 499 22.15 -1.51 19.39
N ARG A 500 23.44 -1.27 19.10
CA ARG A 500 24.18 -0.14 19.71
C ARG A 500 23.61 1.21 19.30
N LEU A 501 23.18 1.34 18.04
CA LEU A 501 22.58 2.57 17.51
C LEU A 501 21.15 2.75 18.02
N LYS A 502 20.40 1.66 18.14
CA LYS A 502 19.01 1.63 18.60
C LYS A 502 18.80 0.51 19.64
N PRO A 503 18.98 0.80 20.93
CA PRO A 503 18.89 -0.21 22.01
C PRO A 503 17.50 -0.81 22.22
N ASP A 504 16.45 -0.22 21.68
CA ASP A 504 15.07 -0.72 21.73
C ASP A 504 14.65 -1.47 20.45
N PHE A 505 15.61 -1.83 19.58
CA PHE A 505 15.34 -2.51 18.31
C PHE A 505 15.06 -4.02 18.48
N SER A 506 13.84 -4.35 18.91
CA SER A 506 13.38 -5.73 19.18
C SER A 506 13.74 -6.75 18.08
N GLU A 507 13.53 -6.41 16.80
CA GLU A 507 13.80 -7.30 15.67
C GLU A 507 15.29 -7.62 15.52
N ALA A 508 16.19 -6.67 15.80
CA ALA A 508 17.62 -6.90 15.77
C ALA A 508 18.07 -7.86 16.89
N TYR A 509 17.45 -7.78 18.08
CA TYR A 509 17.67 -8.76 19.14
C TYR A 509 17.18 -10.15 18.74
N ASN A 510 16.00 -10.26 18.12
CA ASN A 510 15.48 -11.54 17.62
C ASN A 510 16.45 -12.16 16.60
N ASN A 511 16.85 -11.41 15.56
CA ASN A 511 17.71 -11.95 14.52
C ASN A 511 19.14 -12.25 15.03
N ARG A 512 19.66 -11.48 15.99
CA ARG A 512 20.92 -11.83 16.67
C ARG A 512 20.79 -13.15 17.45
N GLY A 513 19.66 -13.36 18.13
CA GLY A 513 19.36 -14.64 18.79
C GLY A 513 19.35 -15.80 17.80
N ALA A 514 18.78 -15.62 16.61
CA ALA A 514 18.77 -16.64 15.56
C ALA A 514 20.18 -16.99 15.08
N VAL A 515 21.03 -15.98 14.86
CA VAL A 515 22.46 -16.19 14.54
C VAL A 515 23.17 -16.96 15.66
N GLN A 516 22.93 -16.58 16.92
CA GLN A 516 23.54 -17.23 18.08
C GLN A 516 23.13 -18.71 18.20
N VAL A 517 21.86 -19.06 17.92
CA VAL A 517 21.41 -20.46 17.84
C VAL A 517 22.17 -21.23 16.77
N LEU A 518 22.31 -20.67 15.56
CA LEU A 518 23.04 -21.30 14.46
C LEU A 518 24.53 -21.49 14.75
N GLN A 519 25.10 -20.64 15.62
CA GLN A 519 26.47 -20.78 16.13
C GLN A 519 26.59 -21.70 17.36
N GLY A 520 25.49 -22.29 17.85
CA GLY A 520 25.47 -23.15 19.05
C GLY A 520 25.51 -22.40 20.39
N ARG A 521 25.40 -21.06 20.38
CA ARG A 521 25.51 -20.17 21.55
C ARG A 521 24.15 -19.97 22.21
N THR A 522 23.56 -21.07 22.68
CA THR A 522 22.17 -21.12 23.16
C THR A 522 21.89 -20.16 24.34
N ASP A 523 22.81 -20.04 25.30
CA ASP A 523 22.62 -19.15 26.46
C ASP A 523 22.56 -17.67 26.05
N GLU A 524 23.43 -17.26 25.11
CA GLU A 524 23.40 -15.89 24.57
C GLU A 524 22.12 -15.64 23.74
N ALA A 525 21.67 -16.65 22.98
CA ALA A 525 20.44 -16.57 22.21
C ALA A 525 19.22 -16.35 23.13
N ILE A 526 19.12 -17.09 24.24
CA ILE A 526 18.05 -16.90 25.24
C ILE A 526 18.05 -15.46 25.77
N ALA A 527 19.22 -14.89 26.06
CA ALA A 527 19.32 -13.50 26.51
C ALA A 527 18.83 -12.52 25.43
N SER A 528 19.27 -12.69 24.18
CA SER A 528 18.82 -11.86 23.05
C SER A 528 17.31 -11.95 22.83
N TYR A 529 16.74 -13.16 22.76
CA TYR A 529 15.29 -13.32 22.58
C TYR A 529 14.48 -12.80 23.78
N THR A 530 14.98 -12.95 25.00
CA THR A 530 14.33 -12.39 26.20
C THR A 530 14.19 -10.88 26.07
N GLU A 531 15.24 -10.20 25.59
CA GLU A 531 15.19 -8.76 25.38
C GLU A 531 14.25 -8.39 24.23
N ALA A 532 14.24 -9.14 23.13
CA ALA A 532 13.29 -8.95 22.03
C ALA A 532 11.83 -9.01 22.52
N VAL A 533 11.49 -10.02 23.33
CA VAL A 533 10.14 -10.20 23.92
C VAL A 533 9.82 -9.12 24.95
N ARG A 534 10.81 -8.64 25.71
CA ARG A 534 10.63 -7.54 26.67
C ARG A 534 10.28 -6.23 25.96
N LEU A 535 10.95 -5.95 24.84
CA LEU A 535 10.75 -4.75 24.02
C LEU A 535 9.43 -4.80 23.24
N ASN A 536 9.04 -5.98 22.74
CA ASN A 536 7.77 -6.18 22.03
C ASN A 536 7.11 -7.49 22.47
N THR A 537 6.19 -7.38 23.42
CA THR A 537 5.47 -8.54 23.99
C THR A 537 4.48 -9.18 23.03
N ALA A 538 4.08 -8.47 21.97
CA ALA A 538 3.19 -8.95 20.92
C ALA A 538 3.93 -9.67 19.77
N ASN A 539 5.27 -9.68 19.76
CA ASN A 539 6.04 -10.38 18.74
C ASN A 539 5.98 -11.90 18.97
N VAL A 540 5.11 -12.58 18.21
CA VAL A 540 4.91 -14.03 18.28
C VAL A 540 6.19 -14.79 17.91
N GLU A 541 6.88 -14.37 16.86
CA GLU A 541 8.11 -15.02 16.39
C GLU A 541 9.20 -14.99 17.48
N ALA A 542 9.42 -13.85 18.11
CA ALA A 542 10.41 -13.73 19.20
C ALA A 542 10.06 -14.59 20.42
N ARG A 543 8.76 -14.74 20.73
CA ARG A 543 8.29 -15.61 21.81
C ARG A 543 8.52 -17.08 21.48
N ASP A 544 8.22 -17.50 20.26
CA ASP A 544 8.42 -18.88 19.79
C ASP A 544 9.90 -19.25 19.72
N ASN A 545 10.73 -18.32 19.24
CA ASN A 545 12.18 -18.47 19.23
C ASN A 545 12.76 -18.59 20.65
N LEU A 546 12.29 -17.76 21.60
CA LEU A 546 12.68 -17.87 23.00
C LEU A 546 12.24 -19.21 23.60
N ALA A 547 11.01 -19.64 23.37
CA ALA A 547 10.49 -20.92 23.86
C ALA A 547 11.32 -22.09 23.36
N SER A 548 11.65 -22.10 22.06
CA SER A 548 12.46 -23.14 21.43
C SER A 548 13.90 -23.16 21.98
N ALA A 549 14.52 -22.00 22.17
CA ALA A 549 15.86 -21.88 22.76
C ALA A 549 15.89 -22.37 24.21
N LEU A 550 14.87 -22.02 25.02
CA LEU A 550 14.70 -22.50 26.39
C LEU A 550 14.51 -24.01 26.45
N ALA A 551 13.68 -24.58 25.57
CA ALA A 551 13.48 -26.03 25.49
C ALA A 551 14.77 -26.76 25.14
N THR A 552 15.54 -26.24 24.17
CA THR A 552 16.85 -26.79 23.79
C THR A 552 17.82 -26.76 24.97
N ARG A 553 17.87 -25.64 25.69
CA ARG A 553 18.70 -25.51 26.90
C ARG A 553 18.27 -26.49 27.98
N ALA A 554 16.97 -26.68 28.16
CA ALA A 554 16.41 -27.65 29.10
C ALA A 554 16.83 -29.08 28.78
N SER A 555 16.74 -29.51 27.51
CA SER A 555 17.20 -30.84 27.09
C SER A 555 18.69 -31.04 27.38
N LEU A 556 19.54 -30.03 27.14
CA LEU A 556 20.97 -30.08 27.45
C LEU A 556 21.26 -30.15 28.96
N LEU A 557 20.45 -29.49 29.79
CA LEU A 557 20.57 -29.54 31.25
C LEU A 557 20.13 -30.91 31.77
N ALA A 558 19.04 -31.47 31.25
CA ALA A 558 18.56 -32.80 31.59
C ALA A 558 19.62 -33.88 31.27
N GLN A 559 20.28 -33.79 30.11
CA GLN A 559 21.39 -34.69 29.75
C GLN A 559 22.59 -34.61 30.69
N ARG A 560 22.75 -33.49 31.41
CA ARG A 560 23.81 -33.28 32.41
C ARG A 560 23.32 -33.49 33.85
N ASP A 561 22.17 -34.14 34.01
CA ASP A 561 21.53 -34.43 35.30
C ASP A 561 21.16 -33.18 36.14
N ARG A 562 21.04 -32.02 35.49
CA ARG A 562 20.59 -30.76 36.12
C ARG A 562 19.06 -30.62 36.01
N ILE A 563 18.36 -31.57 36.60
CA ILE A 563 16.91 -31.79 36.39
C ILE A 563 16.05 -30.60 36.81
N ASP A 564 16.32 -29.99 37.96
CA ASP A 564 15.50 -28.86 38.46
C ASP A 564 15.54 -27.65 37.52
N GLU A 565 16.73 -27.36 36.98
CA GLU A 565 16.92 -26.27 36.03
C GLU A 565 16.29 -26.60 34.68
N ALA A 566 16.39 -27.85 34.22
CA ALA A 566 15.71 -28.29 33.01
C ALA A 566 14.19 -28.10 33.12
N ILE A 567 13.58 -28.51 34.23
CA ILE A 567 12.15 -28.33 34.48
C ILE A 567 11.77 -26.85 34.48
N ALA A 568 12.57 -25.99 35.12
CA ALA A 568 12.32 -24.55 35.13
C ALA A 568 12.33 -23.97 33.71
N HIS A 569 13.29 -24.37 32.87
CA HIS A 569 13.36 -23.93 31.48
C HIS A 569 12.21 -24.46 30.61
N TYR A 570 11.85 -25.75 30.72
CA TYR A 570 10.68 -26.29 30.01
C TYR A 570 9.38 -25.58 30.41
N ARG A 571 9.17 -25.35 31.70
CA ARG A 571 7.99 -24.62 32.18
C ARG A 571 7.96 -23.19 31.63
N ARG A 572 9.10 -22.50 31.59
CA ARG A 572 9.17 -21.16 31.00
C ARG A 572 8.91 -21.18 29.50
N ALA A 573 9.41 -22.19 28.78
CA ALA A 573 9.12 -22.36 27.36
C ALA A 573 7.61 -22.53 27.11
N LEU A 574 6.93 -23.38 27.90
CA LEU A 574 5.50 -23.64 27.79
C LEU A 574 4.61 -22.45 28.20
N GLN A 575 5.12 -21.52 29.03
CA GLN A 575 4.43 -20.25 29.29
C GLN A 575 4.47 -19.29 28.10
N LEU A 576 5.53 -19.36 27.28
CA LEU A 576 5.70 -18.51 26.10
C LEU A 576 4.95 -19.09 24.89
N ASN A 577 5.04 -20.40 24.73
CA ASN A 577 4.33 -21.16 23.72
C ASN A 577 3.85 -22.49 24.33
N ALA A 578 2.56 -22.59 24.62
CA ALA A 578 1.94 -23.78 25.22
C ALA A 578 1.92 -24.98 24.25
N ASP A 579 2.07 -24.71 22.96
CA ASP A 579 1.92 -25.63 21.84
C ASP A 579 3.31 -25.98 21.30
N LEU A 580 4.22 -26.42 22.18
CA LEU A 580 5.58 -26.82 21.84
C LEU A 580 5.79 -28.32 22.14
N PRO A 581 5.56 -29.22 21.16
CA PRO A 581 5.55 -30.67 21.39
C PRO A 581 6.83 -31.21 22.04
N ALA A 582 8.00 -30.74 21.62
CA ALA A 582 9.28 -31.18 22.19
C ALA A 582 9.38 -30.88 23.70
N ALA A 583 8.96 -29.69 24.13
CA ALA A 583 8.97 -29.31 25.54
C ALA A 583 7.91 -30.06 26.35
N LEU A 584 6.72 -30.27 25.79
CA LEU A 584 5.65 -31.06 26.43
C LEU A 584 6.11 -32.50 26.67
N VAL A 585 6.69 -33.14 25.65
CA VAL A 585 7.16 -34.53 25.69
C VAL A 585 8.29 -34.69 26.69
N ASP A 586 9.33 -33.88 26.60
CA ASP A 586 10.50 -34.02 27.47
C ASP A 586 10.15 -33.74 28.94
N LEU A 587 9.35 -32.71 29.21
CA LEU A 587 8.90 -32.42 30.57
C LEU A 587 7.99 -33.53 31.11
N ALA A 588 7.04 -34.02 30.31
CA ALA A 588 6.19 -35.15 30.71
C ALA A 588 7.01 -36.40 31.02
N TRP A 589 8.03 -36.69 30.21
CA TRP A 589 8.94 -37.80 30.43
C TRP A 589 9.65 -37.66 31.78
N ILE A 590 10.27 -36.51 32.05
CA ILE A 590 10.96 -36.24 33.33
C ILE A 590 10.00 -36.42 34.51
N LEU A 591 8.83 -35.79 34.46
CA LEU A 591 7.85 -35.85 35.55
C LEU A 591 7.26 -37.26 35.75
N ALA A 592 7.21 -38.10 34.71
CA ALA A 592 6.72 -39.47 34.81
C ALA A 592 7.78 -40.47 35.31
N THR A 593 9.05 -40.26 34.93
CA THR A 593 10.13 -41.26 35.10
C THR A 593 11.15 -40.92 36.17
N SER A 594 11.16 -39.70 36.71
CA SER A 594 12.14 -39.31 37.74
C SER A 594 12.03 -40.19 38.99
N GLU A 595 13.17 -40.64 39.49
CA GLU A 595 13.28 -41.36 40.77
C GLU A 595 13.11 -40.41 41.97
N ARG A 596 13.27 -39.10 41.75
CA ARG A 596 13.10 -38.05 42.76
C ARG A 596 11.62 -37.78 43.00
N HIS A 597 11.15 -38.07 44.22
CA HIS A 597 9.75 -37.88 44.62
C HIS A 597 9.27 -36.43 44.58
N ASP A 598 10.15 -35.45 44.78
CA ASP A 598 9.85 -34.02 44.71
C ASP A 598 9.68 -33.51 43.26
N VAL A 599 10.23 -34.25 42.29
CA VAL A 599 10.10 -33.97 40.85
C VAL A 599 8.95 -34.76 40.22
N ARG A 600 8.75 -36.01 40.63
CA ARG A 600 7.77 -36.91 40.01
C ARG A 600 6.35 -36.38 40.20
N ALA A 601 5.67 -36.08 39.10
CA ALA A 601 4.32 -35.51 39.08
C ALA A 601 3.42 -36.19 38.03
N PRO A 602 2.90 -37.40 38.30
CA PRO A 602 2.23 -38.23 37.30
C PRO A 602 1.02 -37.59 36.61
N ASP A 603 0.15 -36.90 37.35
CA ASP A 603 -1.03 -36.26 36.76
C ASP A 603 -0.66 -35.06 35.88
N GLU A 604 0.42 -34.33 36.22
CA GLU A 604 0.95 -33.27 35.35
C GLU A 604 1.55 -33.86 34.08
N ALA A 605 2.34 -34.94 34.21
CA ALA A 605 2.90 -35.66 33.06
C ALA A 605 1.82 -36.14 32.09
N VAL A 606 0.70 -36.68 32.59
CA VAL A 606 -0.43 -37.11 31.75
C VAL A 606 -1.01 -35.92 30.99
N ARG A 607 -1.30 -34.79 31.66
CA ARG A 607 -1.87 -33.61 30.99
C ARG A 607 -0.97 -33.09 29.87
N LEU A 608 0.34 -33.01 30.13
CA LEU A 608 1.31 -32.54 29.13
C LEU A 608 1.41 -33.49 27.93
N ALA A 609 1.47 -34.80 28.19
CA ALA A 609 1.56 -35.81 27.13
C ALA A 609 0.25 -35.96 26.33
N GLU A 610 -0.92 -35.82 26.96
CA GLU A 610 -2.22 -35.78 26.27
C GLU A 610 -2.30 -34.56 25.35
N HIS A 611 -1.83 -33.40 25.81
CA HIS A 611 -1.77 -32.20 24.98
C HIS A 611 -0.88 -32.42 23.75
N ALA A 612 0.33 -32.94 23.93
CA ALA A 612 1.23 -33.25 22.82
C ALA A 612 0.62 -34.27 21.84
N ALA A 613 -0.06 -35.30 22.34
CA ALA A 613 -0.71 -36.32 21.50
C ALA A 613 -1.87 -35.74 20.68
N GLN A 614 -2.62 -34.78 21.24
CA GLN A 614 -3.67 -34.08 20.51
C GLN A 614 -3.09 -33.24 19.36
N MET A 615 -2.00 -32.51 19.62
CA MET A 615 -1.32 -31.70 18.60
C MET A 615 -0.81 -32.54 17.43
N THR A 616 -0.23 -33.71 17.70
CA THR A 616 0.25 -34.62 16.66
C THR A 616 -0.85 -35.48 16.05
N LYS A 617 -2.12 -35.28 16.45
CA LYS A 617 -3.27 -36.12 16.06
C LYS A 617 -3.01 -37.61 16.31
N GLN A 618 -2.21 -37.93 17.33
CA GLN A 618 -1.78 -39.27 17.68
C GLN A 618 -0.98 -39.97 16.56
N GLN A 619 -0.27 -39.20 15.73
CA GLN A 619 0.54 -39.72 14.61
C GLN A 619 2.05 -39.63 14.88
N ASP A 620 2.48 -39.40 16.13
CA ASP A 620 3.89 -39.49 16.53
C ASP A 620 4.10 -40.59 17.59
N ALA A 621 4.93 -41.58 17.25
CA ALA A 621 5.19 -42.73 18.10
C ALA A 621 5.91 -42.39 19.40
N LEU A 622 6.81 -41.40 19.40
CA LEU A 622 7.52 -40.97 20.61
C LEU A 622 6.55 -40.27 21.56
N VAL A 623 5.66 -39.43 21.03
CA VAL A 623 4.63 -38.74 21.83
C VAL A 623 3.70 -39.76 22.49
N LEU A 624 3.24 -40.77 21.74
CA LEU A 624 2.38 -41.83 22.29
C LEU A 624 3.11 -42.70 23.33
N ASP A 625 4.40 -43.02 23.12
CA ASP A 625 5.19 -43.74 24.11
C ASP A 625 5.32 -42.94 25.42
N THR A 626 5.64 -41.65 25.34
CA THR A 626 5.67 -40.76 26.52
C THR A 626 4.31 -40.69 27.23
N LEU A 627 3.20 -40.63 26.47
CA LEU A 627 1.86 -40.67 27.04
C LEU A 627 1.58 -42.02 27.74
N ALA A 628 2.04 -43.13 27.18
CA ALA A 628 1.90 -44.44 27.81
C ALA A 628 2.69 -44.52 29.13
N VAL A 629 3.92 -43.99 29.15
CA VAL A 629 4.74 -43.89 30.37
C VAL A 629 4.08 -42.98 31.41
N ALA A 630 3.50 -41.86 31.00
CA ALA A 630 2.76 -40.97 31.90
C ALA A 630 1.51 -41.66 32.49
N TYR A 631 0.75 -42.38 31.68
CA TYR A 631 -0.37 -43.18 32.18
C TYR A 631 0.07 -44.27 33.16
N PHE A 632 1.19 -44.94 32.88
CA PHE A 632 1.75 -45.93 33.77
C PHE A 632 2.16 -45.32 35.11
N SER A 633 2.87 -44.18 35.09
CA SER A 633 3.31 -43.49 36.30
C SER A 633 2.14 -42.99 37.16
N ALA A 634 0.99 -42.72 36.55
CA ALA A 634 -0.27 -42.32 37.20
C ALA A 634 -1.18 -43.52 37.56
N ASN A 635 -0.67 -44.75 37.51
CA ASN A 635 -1.39 -45.99 37.79
C ASN A 635 -2.66 -46.21 36.92
N ARG A 636 -2.64 -45.73 35.68
CA ARG A 636 -3.71 -45.91 34.68
C ARG A 636 -3.34 -47.03 33.70
N LEU A 637 -3.16 -48.24 34.22
CA LEU A 637 -2.52 -49.38 33.54
C LEU A 637 -3.16 -49.77 32.20
N ASP A 638 -4.49 -49.81 32.10
CA ASP A 638 -5.15 -50.20 30.85
C ASP A 638 -4.91 -49.19 29.73
N ARG A 639 -4.95 -47.89 30.06
CA ARG A 639 -4.61 -46.82 29.12
C ARG A 639 -3.13 -46.86 28.74
N ALA A 640 -2.23 -47.12 29.70
CA ALA A 640 -0.80 -47.25 29.42
C ALA A 640 -0.53 -48.37 28.40
N ILE A 641 -1.13 -49.54 28.58
CA ILE A 641 -0.97 -50.70 27.68
C ILE A 641 -1.55 -50.41 26.30
N SER A 642 -2.78 -49.87 26.21
CA SER A 642 -3.40 -49.58 24.91
C SER A 642 -2.62 -48.52 24.14
N THR A 643 -2.15 -47.47 24.81
CA THR A 643 -1.38 -46.40 24.18
C THR A 643 0.02 -46.87 23.79
N ALA A 644 0.70 -47.68 24.61
CA ALA A 644 2.00 -48.26 24.25
C ALA A 644 1.89 -49.23 23.06
N GLN A 645 0.78 -49.97 22.92
CA GLN A 645 0.54 -50.80 21.73
C GLN A 645 0.39 -49.92 20.48
N ALA A 646 -0.41 -48.86 20.53
CA ALA A 646 -0.56 -47.91 19.42
C ALA A 646 0.77 -47.24 19.06
N ALA A 647 1.58 -46.85 20.06
CA ALA A 647 2.91 -46.30 19.85
C ALA A 647 3.84 -47.31 19.15
N LEU A 648 3.79 -48.59 19.53
CA LEU A 648 4.60 -49.66 18.95
C LEU A 648 4.22 -49.92 17.48
N ASP A 649 2.93 -49.98 17.19
CA ASP A 649 2.42 -50.20 15.85
C ASP A 649 2.85 -49.05 14.92
N LEU A 650 2.77 -47.82 15.42
CA LEU A 650 3.21 -46.63 14.69
C LEU A 650 4.73 -46.58 14.49
N ALA A 651 5.53 -46.89 15.53
CA ALA A 651 7.00 -46.95 15.41
C ALA A 651 7.46 -48.01 14.40
N SER A 652 6.79 -49.18 14.39
CA SER A 652 7.10 -50.29 13.49
C SER A 652 6.73 -49.96 12.03
N THR A 653 5.60 -49.29 11.80
CA THR A 653 5.15 -48.90 10.46
C THR A 653 5.93 -47.71 9.88
N THR A 654 6.54 -46.89 10.74
CA THR A 654 7.37 -45.75 10.34
C THR A 654 8.88 -46.06 10.29
N GLY A 655 9.27 -47.33 10.51
CA GLY A 655 10.67 -47.78 10.41
C GLY A 655 11.59 -47.26 11.53
N ARG A 656 11.05 -46.95 12.71
CA ARG A 656 11.83 -46.51 13.89
C ARG A 656 12.16 -47.71 14.78
N ASP A 657 13.02 -48.61 14.30
CA ASP A 657 13.26 -49.92 14.91
C ASP A 657 13.78 -49.85 16.36
N ASP A 658 14.70 -48.93 16.66
CA ASP A 658 15.24 -48.75 18.02
C ASP A 658 14.15 -48.32 18.99
N LEU A 659 13.34 -47.34 18.61
CA LEU A 659 12.21 -46.88 19.41
C LEU A 659 11.17 -47.99 19.59
N ALA A 660 10.85 -48.75 18.53
CA ALA A 660 9.93 -49.87 18.61
C ALA A 660 10.43 -50.96 19.57
N ALA A 661 11.74 -51.23 19.60
CA ALA A 661 12.35 -52.15 20.55
C ALA A 661 12.20 -51.65 22.00
N ASP A 662 12.39 -50.35 22.24
CA ASP A 662 12.24 -49.74 23.56
C ASP A 662 10.79 -49.77 24.06
N ILE A 663 9.86 -49.36 23.20
CA ILE A 663 8.41 -49.40 23.49
C ILE A 663 7.99 -50.84 23.81
N ARG A 664 8.46 -51.83 23.06
CA ARG A 664 8.12 -53.25 23.29
C ARG A 664 8.58 -53.71 24.68
N ARG A 665 9.78 -53.32 25.12
CA ARG A 665 10.28 -53.64 26.47
C ARG A 665 9.42 -52.99 27.56
N ARG A 666 9.05 -51.71 27.38
CA ARG A 666 8.16 -50.99 28.31
C ARG A 666 6.77 -51.63 28.38
N LEU A 667 6.17 -51.92 27.22
CA LEU A 667 4.85 -52.56 27.10
C LEU A 667 4.79 -53.90 27.84
N GLU A 668 5.82 -54.76 27.71
CA GLU A 668 5.87 -56.01 28.45
C GLU A 668 6.01 -55.80 29.96
N SER A 669 6.68 -54.72 30.39
CA SER A 669 6.71 -54.33 31.80
C SER A 669 5.33 -53.91 32.31
N PHE A 670 4.59 -53.10 31.54
CA PHE A 670 3.24 -52.67 31.91
C PHE A 670 2.27 -53.86 32.00
N LYS A 671 2.37 -54.82 31.08
CA LYS A 671 1.56 -56.05 31.10
C LYS A 671 1.88 -56.94 32.30
N ARG A 672 3.14 -56.98 32.77
CA ARG A 672 3.52 -57.72 33.98
C ARG A 672 2.93 -57.08 35.22
N GLU A 673 3.00 -55.75 35.36
CA GLU A 673 2.44 -55.03 36.52
C GLU A 673 0.92 -55.19 36.64
N ARG A 674 0.22 -55.41 35.53
CA ARG A 674 -1.24 -55.65 35.51
C ARG A 674 -1.63 -57.05 36.00
N ARG A 675 -0.74 -58.04 35.89
CA ARG A 675 -1.00 -59.44 36.27
C ARG A 675 -0.74 -59.64 37.75
#